data_AF-Q9JKX3-F1
#
_entry.id   AF-Q9JKX3-F1
#
_cell.length_a   1.000
_cell.length_b   1.000
_cell.length_c   1.000
_cell.angle_alpha   90.00
_cell.angle_beta   90.00
_cell.angle_gamma   90.00
#
_symmetry.space_group_name_H-M   'P 1'
#
loop_
_entity.id
_entity.type
_entity.pdbx_description
1 polymer ?
#
loop_
_entity_poly.entity_id
_entity_poly.type
_entity_poly.pdbx_seq_one_letter_code
_entity_poly.pdbx_strand_id
1 'polypeptide(L)'
;MEQRWGLLRRVQQWSPRPSQTIYRRVEGPQLEHLEEEDREEGAELPAQFCPMELKGPEHLGSCPGRSIPIPWAAAGRKAAPYLVLITLLIFTGAFLLGYVAFRGSCQACGDSVLVVDEDVNPEDSGRTTLYWSDLQAMFLRFLGEGRMEDTIRLTSLRERVAGSARMATLVQDILDKLSRQKLDHVWTDTHYVGLQFPDPAHANTLHWVDADGSVQEQLPLEDPEVYCPYSATGNATGKLVYAHYGRSEDLQDLKAKGVELAGSLLLVRVGITSFAQKVAVAQDFGAQGVLIYPDPSDFSQDPHKPGLSSHQAVYGHVHLGTGDPYTPGFPSFNQTQFPPVESSGLPSIPAQPISADIADQLLRKLTGPVAPQEWKGHLSGSPYRLGPGPDLRLVVNNHRVSTPISNIFACIEGFAEPDHYVVIGAQRDAWGPGAAKSAVGTAILLELVRTFSSMVSNGFRPRRSLLFISWDGGDFGSVGATEWLEGYLSVLHLKAVVYVSLDNSVLGDGKFHAKTSPLLVSLIENILKQVDSPNHSGQTLYEQVALTHPSWDAEVIQPLPMDSSAYSFTAFAGVPAVEFSFMEDDRVYPFLHTKEDTYENLHKMLRGRLPAVVQAVAQLAGQLLIRLSHDHLLPLDFGRYGDVVLRHIGNLNEFSGDLKERGLTLQWVYSARGDYIRAAEKLRKEIYSSERNDERLMRMYNVRIMRVEFYFLSQYVSPADSPFRHIFLGQGDHTLGALVDHLRMLRADGSGAASSRLTAGLGFQESRFRRQLALLTWTLQGAANALSGDVWNIDNNF
;
A
#
# COMPACT_ATOMS: atom_id res chain seq x y z
N MET A 1 48.19 3.57 -30.72
CA MET A 1 46.97 4.17 -30.12
C MET A 1 45.72 3.75 -30.88
N GLU A 2 45.71 3.80 -32.21
CA GLU A 2 44.55 3.42 -33.06
C GLU A 2 44.08 1.95 -32.88
N GLN A 3 44.97 0.99 -32.63
CA GLN A 3 44.56 -0.39 -32.30
C GLN A 3 43.73 -0.53 -31.01
N ARG A 4 43.77 0.46 -30.08
CA ARG A 4 42.86 0.51 -28.93
C ARG A 4 41.47 1.07 -29.28
N TRP A 5 41.31 1.73 -30.44
CA TRP A 5 40.01 2.21 -30.94
C TRP A 5 39.23 1.14 -31.72
N GLY A 6 39.90 0.13 -32.28
CA GLY A 6 39.24 -0.90 -33.12
C GLY A 6 38.26 -1.81 -32.36
N LEU A 7 38.57 -2.15 -31.10
CA LEU A 7 37.74 -3.05 -30.28
C LEU A 7 36.50 -2.37 -29.66
N LEU A 8 36.51 -1.04 -29.53
CA LEU A 8 35.42 -0.26 -28.93
C LEU A 8 34.15 -0.18 -29.79
N ARG A 9 34.16 -0.67 -31.04
CA ARG A 9 33.14 -0.35 -32.06
C ARG A 9 32.12 -1.46 -32.40
N ARG A 10 32.01 -2.54 -31.62
CA ARG A 10 31.10 -3.69 -31.94
C ARG A 10 30.08 -4.10 -30.86
N VAL A 11 29.80 -3.25 -29.87
CA VAL A 11 28.96 -3.58 -28.68
C VAL A 11 27.74 -2.66 -28.53
N GLN A 12 27.56 -1.81 -29.52
CA GLN A 12 26.65 -0.66 -29.50
C GLN A 12 25.15 -1.01 -29.62
N GLN A 13 24.70 -2.18 -29.16
CA GLN A 13 23.28 -2.57 -29.20
C GLN A 13 22.90 -3.57 -28.04
N TRP A 14 22.37 -3.14 -26.87
CA TRP A 14 21.36 -3.91 -26.05
C TRP A 14 20.29 -3.10 -25.23
N SER A 15 19.07 -2.83 -25.72
CA SER A 15 18.13 -1.80 -25.20
C SER A 15 17.15 -2.24 -24.11
N PRO A 16 16.85 -1.33 -23.14
CA PRO A 16 15.66 -1.34 -22.31
C PRO A 16 14.52 -0.51 -22.93
N ARG A 17 13.33 -0.77 -22.39
CA ARG A 17 12.02 -0.26 -22.81
C ARG A 17 11.66 1.10 -22.17
N PRO A 18 10.60 1.79 -22.63
CA PRO A 18 10.13 3.03 -22.03
C PRO A 18 9.48 2.82 -20.65
N SER A 19 9.23 3.93 -19.96
CA SER A 19 8.44 4.01 -18.73
C SER A 19 7.17 3.17 -18.77
N GLN A 20 6.98 2.31 -17.77
CA GLN A 20 5.70 1.63 -17.53
C GLN A 20 4.60 2.69 -17.36
N THR A 21 3.61 2.66 -18.23
CA THR A 21 2.30 3.31 -18.06
C THR A 21 1.34 2.21 -17.67
N ILE A 22 0.43 2.45 -16.72
CA ILE A 22 -0.37 1.36 -16.16
C ILE A 22 -1.50 0.94 -17.09
N TYR A 23 -1.94 1.81 -17.98
CA TYR A 23 -3.05 1.50 -18.87
C TYR A 23 -2.62 0.69 -20.09
N ARG A 24 -2.95 -0.60 -20.09
CA ARG A 24 -3.06 -1.37 -21.33
C ARG A 24 -4.45 -1.10 -21.93
N ARG A 25 -4.50 -0.57 -23.16
CA ARG A 25 -5.75 -0.50 -23.92
C ARG A 25 -6.17 -1.93 -24.28
N VAL A 26 -7.29 -2.40 -23.73
CA VAL A 26 -7.94 -3.63 -24.17
C VAL A 26 -8.66 -3.36 -25.48
N GLU A 27 -8.26 -4.06 -26.54
CA GLU A 27 -9.00 -4.04 -27.80
C GLU A 27 -10.27 -4.88 -27.65
N GLY A 28 -11.44 -4.24 -27.71
CA GLY A 28 -12.72 -4.94 -27.75
C GLY A 28 -12.89 -5.74 -29.05
N PRO A 29 -13.82 -6.72 -29.09
CA PRO A 29 -14.08 -7.50 -30.30
C PRO A 29 -14.40 -6.56 -31.47
N GLN A 30 -13.65 -6.71 -32.56
CA GLN A 30 -13.67 -5.81 -33.71
C GLN A 30 -15.07 -5.75 -34.34
N LEU A 31 -15.71 -4.59 -34.24
CA LEU A 31 -16.87 -4.27 -35.07
C LEU A 31 -16.35 -3.69 -36.39
N GLU A 32 -16.55 -4.43 -37.49
CA GLU A 32 -16.12 -4.01 -38.82
C GLU A 32 -16.81 -2.70 -39.23
N HIS A 33 -16.05 -1.64 -39.56
CA HIS A 33 -16.48 -0.65 -40.57
C HIS A 33 -15.35 0.24 -41.11
N LEU A 34 -15.27 0.24 -42.45
CA LEU A 34 -15.08 1.38 -43.36
C LEU A 34 -13.79 2.20 -43.26
N GLU A 35 -12.86 1.84 -44.15
CA GLU A 35 -12.32 2.70 -45.23
C GLU A 35 -12.57 4.23 -45.11
N GLU A 36 -11.50 5.00 -45.01
CA GLU A 36 -11.31 6.22 -45.83
C GLU A 36 -9.80 6.48 -46.05
N GLU A 37 -9.47 7.15 -47.17
CA GLU A 37 -8.13 7.16 -47.78
C GLU A 37 -7.27 8.41 -47.44
N ASP A 38 -6.02 8.38 -47.93
CA ASP A 38 -5.11 9.53 -48.15
C ASP A 38 -4.54 10.26 -46.91
N ARG A 39 -3.40 10.95 -47.00
CA ARG A 39 -2.12 10.68 -47.70
C ARG A 39 -1.08 11.68 -47.16
N GLU A 40 0.20 11.37 -47.36
CA GLU A 40 1.34 12.32 -47.31
C GLU A 40 1.54 13.12 -46.01
N GLU A 41 2.46 12.64 -45.16
CA GLU A 41 3.32 13.55 -44.40
C GLU A 41 4.75 13.03 -44.35
N GLY A 42 5.71 13.92 -44.67
CA GLY A 42 7.13 13.58 -44.72
C GLY A 42 8.01 14.80 -44.85
N ALA A 43 8.43 15.37 -43.72
CA ALA A 43 9.66 16.16 -43.57
C ALA A 43 9.97 16.39 -42.08
N GLU A 44 11.19 16.10 -41.66
CA GLU A 44 11.68 16.40 -40.31
C GLU A 44 11.95 17.91 -40.14
N LEU A 45 11.41 18.54 -39.08
CA LEU A 45 11.87 19.83 -38.57
C LEU A 45 11.90 19.83 -37.02
N PRO A 46 12.82 20.60 -36.39
CA PRO A 46 13.27 20.30 -35.04
C PRO A 46 12.35 20.84 -33.93
N ALA A 47 12.41 20.16 -32.78
CA ALA A 47 11.60 20.44 -31.59
C ALA A 47 11.69 21.90 -31.11
N GLN A 48 10.67 22.71 -31.45
CA GLN A 48 10.42 23.96 -30.76
C GLN A 48 9.84 23.66 -29.37
N PHE A 49 10.53 24.14 -28.34
CA PHE A 49 9.95 24.31 -27.01
C PHE A 49 8.63 25.08 -27.13
N CYS A 50 7.52 24.52 -26.66
CA CYS A 50 6.27 25.24 -26.50
C CYS A 50 6.27 25.92 -25.11
N PRO A 51 6.51 27.24 -25.00
CA PRO A 51 6.26 27.94 -23.75
C PRO A 51 4.76 27.93 -23.46
N MET A 52 4.40 27.46 -22.27
CA MET A 52 3.02 27.42 -21.79
C MET A 52 2.59 28.82 -21.34
N GLU A 53 2.12 29.65 -22.27
CA GLU A 53 1.49 30.93 -21.91
C GLU A 53 0.00 30.74 -21.56
N LEU A 54 -0.38 31.21 -20.38
CA LEU A 54 -1.76 31.25 -19.90
C LEU A 54 -2.57 32.30 -20.67
N LYS A 55 -3.17 31.89 -21.80
CA LYS A 55 -4.19 32.70 -22.48
C LYS A 55 -5.44 32.85 -21.61
N GLY A 56 -5.63 34.06 -21.08
CA GLY A 56 -6.94 34.51 -20.58
C GLY A 56 -7.99 34.56 -21.71
N PRO A 57 -9.29 34.64 -21.38
CA PRO A 57 -10.37 34.52 -22.35
C PRO A 57 -10.28 35.60 -23.44
N GLU A 58 -10.31 35.16 -24.70
CA GLU A 58 -10.16 36.05 -25.85
C GLU A 58 -11.38 36.98 -25.98
N HIS A 59 -11.13 38.29 -25.89
CA HIS A 59 -12.14 39.29 -26.19
C HIS A 59 -12.51 39.25 -27.67
N LEU A 60 -13.69 38.70 -27.98
CA LEU A 60 -14.32 38.74 -29.29
C LEU A 60 -14.26 40.16 -29.87
N GLY A 61 -13.68 40.27 -31.07
CA GLY A 61 -13.30 41.54 -31.68
C GLY A 61 -14.46 42.51 -31.87
N SER A 62 -14.30 43.74 -31.39
CA SER A 62 -15.23 44.84 -31.63
C SER A 62 -15.09 45.39 -33.05
N CYS A 63 -16.04 45.09 -33.94
CA CYS A 63 -16.21 45.86 -35.17
C CYS A 63 -16.94 47.20 -34.89
N PRO A 64 -16.57 48.29 -35.57
CA PRO A 64 -16.92 49.64 -35.12
C PRO A 64 -18.25 50.17 -35.66
N GLY A 65 -18.92 50.98 -34.82
CA GLY A 65 -19.55 52.22 -35.26
C GLY A 65 -20.81 52.15 -36.14
N ARG A 66 -21.97 51.91 -35.52
CA ARG A 66 -23.24 52.51 -35.98
C ARG A 66 -24.08 53.01 -34.81
N SER A 67 -23.87 54.25 -34.42
CA SER A 67 -24.65 54.98 -33.41
C SER A 67 -26.01 55.38 -33.98
N ILE A 68 -27.04 54.57 -33.72
CA ILE A 68 -28.45 54.98 -33.90
C ILE A 68 -28.94 55.54 -32.55
N PRO A 69 -29.32 56.84 -32.46
CA PRO A 69 -29.66 57.46 -31.19
C PRO A 69 -31.09 57.10 -30.75
N ILE A 70 -31.22 56.26 -29.72
CA ILE A 70 -32.53 55.99 -29.08
C ILE A 70 -32.73 56.99 -27.91
N PRO A 71 -33.77 57.84 -27.94
CA PRO A 71 -33.82 59.05 -27.12
C PRO A 71 -34.50 58.83 -25.76
N TRP A 72 -33.78 58.23 -24.80
CA TRP A 72 -34.22 58.17 -23.37
C TRP A 72 -33.27 58.87 -22.39
N ALA A 73 -32.21 59.51 -22.89
CA ALA A 73 -31.17 60.16 -22.09
C ALA A 73 -31.64 61.40 -21.28
N ALA A 74 -32.75 62.04 -21.67
CA ALA A 74 -33.24 63.26 -21.01
C ALA A 74 -34.05 63.01 -19.74
N ALA A 75 -34.73 61.86 -19.62
CA ALA A 75 -35.54 61.51 -18.44
C ALA A 75 -34.78 60.67 -17.39
N GLY A 76 -33.84 59.82 -17.85
CA GLY A 76 -33.19 58.81 -16.99
C GLY A 76 -32.39 59.35 -15.80
N ARG A 77 -31.78 60.54 -15.91
CA ARG A 77 -30.92 61.09 -14.82
C ARG A 77 -31.65 61.41 -13.52
N LYS A 78 -32.98 61.63 -13.54
CA LYS A 78 -33.78 61.78 -12.31
C LYS A 78 -34.36 60.47 -11.82
N ALA A 79 -34.52 59.47 -12.68
CA ALA A 79 -35.11 58.16 -12.34
C ALA A 79 -34.08 57.15 -11.77
N ALA A 80 -32.80 57.26 -12.15
CA ALA A 80 -31.72 56.37 -11.71
C ALA A 80 -31.66 56.12 -10.18
N PRO A 81 -31.68 57.14 -9.29
CA PRO A 81 -31.63 56.90 -7.85
C PRO A 81 -32.89 56.18 -7.33
N TYR A 82 -34.07 56.44 -7.92
CA TYR A 82 -35.30 55.73 -7.55
C TYR A 82 -35.28 54.27 -7.99
N LEU A 83 -34.73 53.96 -9.18
CA LEU A 83 -34.55 52.58 -9.63
C LEU A 83 -33.61 51.80 -8.68
N VAL A 84 -32.50 52.40 -8.26
CA VAL A 84 -31.57 51.79 -7.28
C VAL A 84 -32.25 51.62 -5.91
N LEU A 85 -33.02 52.60 -5.44
CA LEU A 85 -33.75 52.49 -4.17
C LEU A 85 -34.82 51.38 -4.23
N ILE A 86 -35.54 51.27 -5.36
CA ILE A 86 -36.57 50.25 -5.57
C ILE A 86 -35.95 48.85 -5.65
N THR A 87 -34.84 48.64 -6.36
CA THR A 87 -34.18 47.33 -6.39
C THR A 87 -33.64 46.93 -5.01
N LEU A 88 -33.12 47.89 -4.23
CA LEU A 88 -32.64 47.64 -2.86
C LEU A 88 -33.79 47.33 -1.89
N LEU A 89 -34.95 47.98 -2.06
CA LEU A 89 -36.19 47.65 -1.32
C LEU A 89 -36.75 46.28 -1.70
N ILE A 90 -36.75 45.92 -2.99
CA ILE A 90 -37.17 44.58 -3.45
C ILE A 90 -36.22 43.52 -2.91
N PHE A 91 -34.90 43.76 -2.94
CA PHE A 91 -33.90 42.83 -2.43
C PHE A 91 -34.03 42.63 -0.91
N THR A 92 -34.16 43.70 -0.14
CA THR A 92 -34.35 43.61 1.33
C THR A 92 -35.71 43.01 1.70
N GLY A 93 -36.78 43.32 0.96
CA GLY A 93 -38.09 42.68 1.12
C GLY A 93 -38.06 41.17 0.83
N ALA A 94 -37.42 40.75 -0.27
CA ALA A 94 -37.25 39.34 -0.62
C ALA A 94 -36.35 38.60 0.38
N PHE A 95 -35.27 39.24 0.86
CA PHE A 95 -34.40 38.69 1.90
C PHE A 95 -35.15 38.49 3.22
N LEU A 96 -35.95 39.48 3.66
CA LEU A 96 -36.78 39.36 4.86
C LEU A 96 -37.88 38.30 4.70
N LEU A 97 -38.52 38.22 3.54
CA LEU A 97 -39.54 37.19 3.27
C LEU A 97 -38.92 35.78 3.28
N GLY A 98 -37.73 35.62 2.68
CA GLY A 98 -36.95 34.38 2.75
C GLY A 98 -36.56 34.02 4.17
N TYR A 99 -36.01 34.97 4.94
CA TYR A 99 -35.64 34.77 6.33
C TYR A 99 -36.83 34.33 7.21
N VAL A 100 -38.00 34.95 7.03
CA VAL A 100 -39.22 34.60 7.76
C VAL A 100 -39.78 33.25 7.32
N ALA A 101 -39.77 32.93 6.02
CA ALA A 101 -40.23 31.65 5.51
C ALA A 101 -39.37 30.48 6.02
N PHE A 102 -38.04 30.62 5.94
CA PHE A 102 -37.10 29.59 6.43
C PHE A 102 -37.08 29.45 7.96
N ARG A 103 -37.47 30.48 8.72
CA ARG A 103 -37.66 30.37 10.18
C ARG A 103 -38.78 29.41 10.59
N GLY A 104 -39.74 29.12 9.72
CA GLY A 104 -40.88 28.24 10.02
C GLY A 104 -40.71 26.79 9.57
N SER A 105 -39.92 26.53 8.52
CA SER A 105 -39.90 25.23 7.84
C SER A 105 -38.87 24.21 8.36
N CYS A 106 -38.12 24.53 9.42
CA CYS A 106 -37.12 23.63 9.98
C CYS A 106 -37.17 23.54 11.52
N GLN A 107 -38.28 23.05 12.07
CA GLN A 107 -38.35 22.62 13.48
C GLN A 107 -37.39 21.47 13.84
N ALA A 108 -36.73 20.85 12.84
CA ALA A 108 -35.66 19.87 13.03
C ALA A 108 -34.24 20.47 12.98
N CYS A 109 -34.09 21.78 12.72
CA CYS A 109 -32.80 22.48 12.74
C CYS A 109 -32.85 23.62 13.75
N GLY A 110 -32.98 23.27 15.03
CA GLY A 110 -32.75 24.22 16.12
C GLY A 110 -31.30 24.72 16.10
N ASP A 111 -31.16 26.04 16.09
CA ASP A 111 -29.96 26.86 16.24
C ASP A 111 -28.64 26.12 16.54
N SER A 112 -27.97 25.67 15.47
CA SER A 112 -26.52 25.39 15.48
C SER A 112 -25.72 26.61 15.01
N VAL A 113 -26.13 27.79 15.47
CA VAL A 113 -25.24 28.95 15.58
C VAL A 113 -24.93 29.08 17.06
N LEU A 114 -23.75 28.59 17.46
CA LEU A 114 -23.19 28.83 18.79
C LEU A 114 -22.94 30.33 18.96
N VAL A 115 -24.00 31.04 19.35
CA VAL A 115 -23.84 32.18 20.24
C VAL A 115 -23.23 31.59 21.50
N VAL A 116 -21.98 31.98 21.79
CA VAL A 116 -21.37 31.71 23.08
C VAL A 116 -22.09 32.60 24.07
N ASP A 117 -23.17 32.08 24.66
CA ASP A 117 -23.71 32.62 25.90
C ASP A 117 -22.61 32.47 26.96
N GLU A 118 -22.02 33.60 27.37
CA GLU A 118 -20.95 33.65 28.39
C GLU A 118 -21.44 33.17 29.78
N ASP A 119 -22.74 32.91 29.93
CA ASP A 119 -23.39 32.44 31.17
C ASP A 119 -23.65 30.92 31.21
N VAL A 120 -23.06 30.10 30.31
CA VAL A 120 -22.95 28.65 30.56
C VAL A 120 -21.88 28.40 31.62
N ASN A 121 -22.31 28.48 32.88
CA ASN A 121 -21.53 28.15 34.06
C ASN A 121 -20.97 26.70 33.93
N PRO A 122 -19.65 26.46 33.88
CA PRO A 122 -19.08 25.14 33.53
C PRO A 122 -19.32 24.00 34.54
N GLU A 123 -20.11 24.21 35.59
CA GLU A 123 -20.38 23.21 36.62
C GLU A 123 -21.59 22.30 36.30
N ASP A 124 -22.38 22.59 35.26
CA ASP A 124 -23.51 21.75 34.84
C ASP A 124 -23.10 20.54 33.94
N SER A 125 -22.14 19.75 34.43
CA SER A 125 -22.28 18.29 34.47
C SER A 125 -21.12 17.67 35.26
N GLY A 126 -21.43 17.00 36.38
CA GLY A 126 -20.45 16.36 37.27
C GLY A 126 -19.79 15.09 36.72
N ARG A 127 -19.26 15.12 35.49
CA ARG A 127 -18.45 14.05 34.89
C ARG A 127 -16.97 14.38 35.03
N THR A 128 -16.28 13.58 35.82
CA THR A 128 -14.82 13.59 35.99
C THR A 128 -14.09 13.50 34.64
N THR A 129 -13.18 14.44 34.37
CA THR A 129 -12.20 14.34 33.28
C THR A 129 -11.38 13.07 33.46
N LEU A 130 -11.51 12.13 32.53
CA LEU A 130 -10.75 10.87 32.55
C LEU A 130 -9.34 11.12 32.03
N TYR A 131 -8.34 10.90 32.87
CA TYR A 131 -6.93 10.99 32.49
C TYR A 131 -6.46 9.68 31.84
N TRP A 132 -5.23 9.69 31.28
CA TRP A 132 -4.65 8.52 30.60
C TRP A 132 -4.69 7.25 31.47
N SER A 133 -4.34 7.34 32.75
CA SER A 133 -4.39 6.23 33.71
C SER A 133 -5.79 5.65 33.87
N ASP A 134 -6.81 6.51 33.90
CA ASP A 134 -8.20 6.11 34.13
C ASP A 134 -8.74 5.42 32.87
N LEU A 135 -8.41 5.95 31.69
CA LEU A 135 -8.76 5.35 30.40
C LEU A 135 -8.05 4.03 30.16
N GLN A 136 -6.76 3.93 30.52
CA GLN A 136 -5.99 2.69 30.42
C GLN A 136 -6.54 1.61 31.36
N ALA A 137 -6.82 1.95 32.63
CA ALA A 137 -7.43 1.02 33.58
C ALA A 137 -8.85 0.60 33.15
N MET A 138 -9.66 1.53 32.64
CA MET A 138 -11.00 1.25 32.10
C MET A 138 -10.93 0.31 30.89
N PHE A 139 -10.00 0.57 29.96
CA PHE A 139 -9.75 -0.25 28.78
C PHE A 139 -9.33 -1.66 29.15
N LEU A 140 -8.30 -1.82 29.99
CA LEU A 140 -7.79 -3.13 30.42
C LEU A 140 -8.87 -3.96 31.12
N ARG A 141 -9.73 -3.32 31.94
CA ARG A 141 -10.88 -3.98 32.56
C ARG A 141 -11.88 -4.50 31.52
N PHE A 142 -12.38 -3.63 30.63
CA PHE A 142 -13.37 -4.04 29.63
C PHE A 142 -12.82 -5.01 28.58
N LEU A 143 -11.52 -4.95 28.28
CA LEU A 143 -10.84 -5.92 27.42
C LEU A 143 -10.78 -7.30 28.10
N GLY A 144 -10.45 -7.35 29.39
CA GLY A 144 -10.42 -8.58 30.19
C GLY A 144 -11.79 -9.24 30.44
N GLU A 145 -12.90 -8.50 30.26
CA GLU A 145 -14.26 -9.06 30.24
C GLU A 145 -14.60 -9.80 28.92
N GLY A 146 -13.72 -9.72 27.92
CA GLY A 146 -13.89 -10.36 26.60
C GLY A 146 -13.61 -11.85 26.57
N ARG A 147 -14.03 -12.53 25.50
CA ARG A 147 -13.75 -13.96 25.28
C ARG A 147 -13.08 -14.14 23.92
N MET A 148 -11.84 -13.62 23.84
CA MET A 148 -11.06 -13.62 22.60
C MET A 148 -10.88 -15.03 22.02
N GLU A 149 -10.55 -16.03 22.83
CA GLU A 149 -10.35 -17.40 22.35
C GLU A 149 -11.63 -18.04 21.79
N ASP A 150 -12.77 -17.89 22.47
CA ASP A 150 -14.07 -18.34 21.94
C ASP A 150 -14.38 -17.63 20.61
N THR A 151 -14.11 -16.32 20.53
CA THR A 151 -14.33 -15.54 19.31
C THR A 151 -13.43 -16.03 18.16
N ILE A 152 -12.13 -16.25 18.39
CA ILE A 152 -11.19 -16.81 17.39
C ILE A 152 -11.66 -18.18 16.93
N ARG A 153 -11.96 -19.08 17.86
CA ARG A 153 -12.40 -20.44 17.51
C ARG A 153 -13.66 -20.41 16.66
N LEU A 154 -14.64 -19.57 17.00
CA LEU A 154 -15.87 -19.40 16.23
C LEU A 154 -15.65 -18.72 14.86
N THR A 155 -14.68 -17.81 14.72
CA THR A 155 -14.35 -17.17 13.43
C THR A 155 -13.48 -18.05 12.53
N SER A 156 -12.68 -18.97 13.09
CA SER A 156 -11.82 -19.91 12.35
C SER A 156 -12.55 -21.18 11.88
N LEU A 157 -13.70 -21.54 12.45
CA LEU A 157 -14.47 -22.74 12.07
C LEU A 157 -15.14 -22.67 10.67
N ARG A 158 -14.90 -21.60 9.91
CA ARG A 158 -15.55 -21.34 8.62
C ARG A 158 -14.52 -21.10 7.54
N GLU A 159 -14.82 -21.54 6.33
CA GLU A 159 -14.08 -21.15 5.13
C GLU A 159 -14.33 -19.67 4.81
N ARG A 160 -13.26 -18.97 4.42
CA ARG A 160 -13.21 -17.51 4.31
C ARG A 160 -12.84 -17.03 2.90
N VAL A 161 -13.06 -17.85 1.86
CA VAL A 161 -12.77 -17.46 0.48
C VAL A 161 -13.67 -16.30 0.06
N ALA A 162 -13.06 -15.21 -0.46
CA ALA A 162 -13.76 -14.02 -0.92
C ALA A 162 -14.84 -14.36 -1.97
N GLY A 163 -16.00 -13.69 -1.91
CA GLY A 163 -17.12 -13.97 -2.81
C GLY A 163 -17.92 -15.26 -2.54
N SER A 164 -17.47 -16.14 -1.64
CA SER A 164 -18.19 -17.38 -1.34
C SER A 164 -19.49 -17.15 -0.55
N ALA A 165 -20.46 -18.05 -0.69
CA ALA A 165 -21.71 -18.01 0.10
C ALA A 165 -21.45 -18.13 1.63
N ARG A 166 -20.36 -18.80 2.02
CA ARG A 166 -19.91 -18.88 3.42
C ARG A 166 -19.38 -17.53 3.90
N MET A 167 -18.63 -16.80 3.07
CA MET A 167 -18.21 -15.42 3.36
C MET A 167 -19.42 -14.49 3.50
N ALA A 168 -20.40 -14.56 2.59
CA ALA A 168 -21.63 -13.76 2.70
C ALA A 168 -22.40 -14.01 4.02
N THR A 169 -22.40 -15.25 4.51
CA THR A 169 -22.97 -15.61 5.82
C THR A 169 -22.15 -15.03 6.98
N LEU A 170 -20.80 -15.05 6.88
CA LEU A 170 -19.91 -14.44 7.87
C LEU A 170 -20.06 -12.91 7.92
N VAL A 171 -20.30 -12.25 6.78
CA VAL A 171 -20.60 -10.82 6.70
C VAL A 171 -21.84 -10.47 7.53
N GLN A 172 -22.93 -11.22 7.35
CA GLN A 172 -24.16 -11.03 8.13
C GLN A 172 -23.91 -11.22 9.63
N ASP A 173 -23.22 -12.29 10.04
CA ASP A 173 -22.93 -12.54 11.46
C ASP A 173 -22.03 -11.47 12.12
N ILE A 174 -21.11 -10.87 11.35
CA ILE A 174 -20.28 -9.75 11.83
C ILE A 174 -21.13 -8.48 11.95
N LEU A 175 -21.94 -8.17 10.93
CA LEU A 175 -22.88 -7.05 10.96
C LEU A 175 -23.81 -7.14 12.18
N ASP A 176 -24.41 -8.32 12.40
CA ASP A 176 -25.24 -8.66 13.55
C ASP A 176 -24.53 -8.48 14.91
N LYS A 177 -23.22 -8.79 14.99
CA LYS A 177 -22.41 -8.58 16.21
C LYS A 177 -22.14 -7.10 16.45
N LEU A 178 -21.88 -6.34 15.39
CA LEU A 178 -21.59 -4.90 15.44
C LEU A 178 -22.86 -4.11 15.77
N SER A 179 -23.99 -4.37 15.10
CA SER A 179 -25.27 -3.68 15.34
C SER A 179 -25.89 -3.94 16.73
N ARG A 180 -25.41 -4.95 17.48
CA ARG A 180 -25.76 -5.16 18.89
C ARG A 180 -24.95 -4.30 19.86
N GLN A 181 -23.87 -3.67 19.41
CA GLN A 181 -23.08 -2.72 20.19
C GLN A 181 -23.71 -1.32 20.16
N LYS A 182 -23.41 -0.49 21.15
CA LYS A 182 -23.85 0.91 21.20
C LYS A 182 -22.89 1.80 20.41
N LEU A 183 -22.95 1.65 19.09
CA LEU A 183 -22.17 2.41 18.11
C LEU A 183 -23.04 3.48 17.48
N ASP A 184 -22.41 4.54 16.97
CA ASP A 184 -23.14 5.64 16.32
C ASP A 184 -23.56 5.25 14.90
N HIS A 185 -22.69 4.55 14.16
CA HIS A 185 -22.98 4.04 12.81
C HIS A 185 -22.44 2.63 12.59
N VAL A 186 -23.19 1.81 11.87
CA VAL A 186 -22.75 0.51 11.33
C VAL A 186 -23.33 0.36 9.92
N TRP A 187 -22.48 0.11 8.93
CA TRP A 187 -22.90 -0.05 7.52
C TRP A 187 -21.97 -0.98 6.75
N THR A 188 -22.35 -1.28 5.50
CA THR A 188 -21.53 -2.05 4.56
C THR A 188 -21.37 -1.29 3.26
N ASP A 189 -20.20 -1.39 2.64
CA ASP A 189 -19.98 -1.02 1.24
C ASP A 189 -19.72 -2.29 0.41
N THR A 190 -20.08 -2.32 -0.87
CA THR A 190 -19.98 -3.53 -1.69
C THR A 190 -19.55 -3.22 -3.12
N HIS A 191 -18.44 -3.84 -3.51
CA HIS A 191 -17.77 -3.63 -4.78
C HIS A 191 -17.87 -4.90 -5.64
N TYR A 192 -18.00 -4.75 -6.96
CA TYR A 192 -18.08 -5.87 -7.91
C TYR A 192 -16.75 -6.01 -8.65
N VAL A 193 -15.85 -6.80 -8.07
CA VAL A 193 -14.43 -6.86 -8.44
C VAL A 193 -14.13 -8.07 -9.33
N GLY A 194 -13.14 -7.96 -10.23
CA GLY A 194 -12.75 -9.01 -11.15
C GLY A 194 -11.79 -10.05 -10.54
N LEU A 195 -12.22 -10.85 -9.57
CA LEU A 195 -11.36 -11.90 -9.01
C LEU A 195 -11.07 -13.03 -10.02
N GLN A 196 -9.93 -13.69 -9.88
CA GLN A 196 -9.52 -14.81 -10.72
C GLN A 196 -9.57 -16.13 -9.93
N PHE A 197 -10.06 -17.22 -10.55
CA PHE A 197 -10.15 -18.55 -9.95
C PHE A 197 -9.70 -19.64 -10.95
N PRO A 198 -9.23 -20.82 -10.51
CA PRO A 198 -8.93 -21.93 -11.41
C PRO A 198 -10.15 -22.33 -12.26
N ASP A 199 -9.98 -22.64 -13.55
CA ASP A 199 -11.05 -23.18 -14.39
C ASP A 199 -11.36 -24.64 -14.03
N PRO A 200 -12.58 -24.97 -13.54
CA PRO A 200 -12.94 -26.35 -13.19
C PRO A 200 -12.96 -27.32 -14.37
N ALA A 201 -13.07 -26.82 -15.61
CA ALA A 201 -13.08 -27.63 -16.83
C ALA A 201 -11.67 -27.85 -17.41
N HIS A 202 -10.73 -26.95 -17.13
CA HIS A 202 -9.38 -26.97 -17.67
C HIS A 202 -8.36 -26.70 -16.55
N ALA A 203 -7.90 -27.73 -15.86
CA ALA A 203 -6.92 -27.56 -14.78
C ALA A 203 -5.59 -26.95 -15.28
N ASN A 204 -4.86 -26.32 -14.35
CA ASN A 204 -3.46 -25.94 -14.57
C ASN A 204 -2.61 -27.22 -14.68
N THR A 205 -1.64 -27.24 -15.58
CA THR A 205 -0.81 -28.44 -15.80
C THR A 205 0.65 -28.09 -16.11
N LEU A 206 1.55 -28.99 -15.72
CA LEU A 206 2.97 -28.91 -16.00
C LEU A 206 3.40 -30.22 -16.65
N HIS A 207 4.10 -30.16 -17.79
CA HIS A 207 4.54 -31.33 -18.53
C HIS A 207 6.02 -31.22 -18.90
N TRP A 208 6.71 -32.36 -18.96
CA TRP A 208 7.99 -32.44 -19.65
C TRP A 208 7.80 -32.25 -21.17
N VAL A 209 8.83 -31.73 -21.84
CA VAL A 209 8.84 -31.57 -23.31
C VAL A 209 10.09 -32.25 -23.86
N ASP A 210 9.91 -33.07 -24.89
CA ASP A 210 11.01 -33.75 -25.58
C ASP A 210 11.76 -32.79 -26.51
N ALA A 211 12.96 -33.21 -26.93
CA ALA A 211 13.80 -32.44 -27.85
C ALA A 211 13.17 -32.23 -29.26
N ASP A 212 12.08 -32.94 -29.59
CA ASP A 212 11.28 -32.75 -30.81
C ASP A 212 10.06 -31.81 -30.60
N GLY A 213 9.86 -31.32 -29.37
CA GLY A 213 8.73 -30.48 -28.98
C GLY A 213 7.46 -31.25 -28.59
N SER A 214 7.48 -32.58 -28.57
CA SER A 214 6.35 -33.39 -28.12
C SER A 214 6.17 -33.33 -26.59
N VAL A 215 4.91 -33.43 -26.15
CA VAL A 215 4.56 -33.35 -24.72
C VAL A 215 4.68 -34.73 -24.10
N GLN A 216 5.52 -34.86 -23.08
CA GLN A 216 5.78 -36.07 -22.32
C GLN A 216 4.80 -36.22 -21.12
N GLU A 217 5.14 -37.12 -20.19
CA GLU A 217 4.51 -37.29 -18.89
C GLU A 217 4.20 -35.95 -18.20
N GLN A 218 2.96 -35.85 -17.70
CA GLN A 218 2.50 -34.75 -16.87
C GLN A 218 3.11 -34.86 -15.47
N LEU A 219 3.76 -33.80 -15.00
CA LEU A 219 4.11 -33.66 -13.59
C LEU A 219 2.83 -33.39 -12.79
N PRO A 220 2.47 -34.24 -11.80
CA PRO A 220 1.26 -34.04 -11.02
C PRO A 220 1.41 -32.78 -10.16
N LEU A 221 0.58 -31.78 -10.40
CA LEU A 221 0.38 -30.68 -9.45
C LEU A 221 -0.48 -31.25 -8.33
N GLU A 222 0.17 -31.63 -7.22
CA GLU A 222 -0.39 -32.47 -6.15
C GLU A 222 -1.61 -31.85 -5.46
N ASP A 223 -1.71 -30.51 -5.46
CA ASP A 223 -2.90 -29.76 -5.11
C ASP A 223 -3.36 -28.94 -6.34
N PRO A 224 -4.40 -29.40 -7.08
CA PRO A 224 -4.90 -28.71 -8.27
C PRO A 224 -5.73 -27.45 -7.94
N GLU A 225 -6.03 -27.18 -6.67
CA GLU A 225 -6.74 -25.98 -6.24
C GLU A 225 -5.79 -24.80 -5.97
N VAL A 226 -4.48 -25.04 -5.85
CA VAL A 226 -3.47 -23.98 -5.61
C VAL A 226 -3.08 -23.29 -6.92
N TYR A 227 -3.14 -21.96 -6.91
CA TYR A 227 -2.85 -21.11 -8.07
C TYR A 227 -2.28 -19.75 -7.64
N CYS A 228 -1.74 -19.01 -8.60
CA CYS A 228 -1.43 -17.59 -8.44
C CYS A 228 -2.59 -16.73 -8.98
N PRO A 229 -3.36 -16.02 -8.13
CA PRO A 229 -4.33 -15.04 -8.58
C PRO A 229 -3.71 -13.96 -9.45
N TYR A 230 -4.40 -13.63 -10.54
CA TYR A 230 -3.97 -12.73 -11.61
C TYR A 230 -2.76 -13.20 -12.42
N SER A 231 -2.43 -14.50 -12.39
CA SER A 231 -1.50 -15.08 -13.37
C SER A 231 -2.07 -14.92 -14.78
N ALA A 232 -1.20 -14.62 -15.74
CA ALA A 232 -1.54 -14.71 -17.15
C ALA A 232 -2.04 -16.12 -17.47
N THR A 233 -3.08 -16.19 -18.29
CA THR A 233 -3.63 -17.43 -18.83
C THR A 233 -2.94 -17.81 -20.13
N GLY A 234 -2.62 -19.09 -20.30
CA GLY A 234 -2.07 -19.61 -21.55
C GLY A 234 -0.94 -20.61 -21.33
N ASN A 235 -0.16 -20.83 -22.39
CA ASN A 235 0.91 -21.81 -22.45
C ASN A 235 2.27 -21.11 -22.49
N ALA A 236 3.21 -21.55 -21.67
CA ALA A 236 4.62 -21.17 -21.73
C ALA A 236 5.48 -22.43 -21.87
N THR A 237 6.44 -22.42 -22.80
CA THR A 237 7.33 -23.56 -23.04
C THR A 237 8.77 -23.08 -23.08
N GLY A 238 9.59 -23.57 -22.15
CA GLY A 238 10.99 -23.17 -22.07
C GLY A 238 11.84 -24.00 -21.13
N LYS A 239 13.16 -23.82 -21.26
CA LYS A 239 14.16 -24.49 -20.44
C LYS A 239 14.04 -24.06 -19.00
N LEU A 240 14.09 -25.02 -18.08
CA LEU A 240 14.11 -24.73 -16.65
C LEU A 240 15.40 -24.04 -16.23
N VAL A 241 15.30 -22.96 -15.43
CA VAL A 241 16.43 -22.24 -14.81
C VAL A 241 16.13 -22.02 -13.32
N TYR A 242 17.07 -22.32 -12.44
CA TYR A 242 16.94 -22.02 -11.00
C TYR A 242 17.38 -20.58 -10.71
N ALA A 243 16.48 -19.82 -10.10
CA ALA A 243 16.62 -18.38 -9.95
C ALA A 243 16.49 -17.89 -8.49
N HIS A 244 16.81 -18.75 -7.51
CA HIS A 244 16.88 -18.40 -6.10
C HIS A 244 15.56 -17.78 -5.59
N TYR A 245 15.53 -16.52 -5.14
CA TYR A 245 14.28 -15.84 -4.76
C TYR A 245 13.67 -14.97 -5.88
N GLY A 246 14.23 -14.99 -7.09
CA GLY A 246 13.75 -14.22 -8.24
C GLY A 246 13.98 -12.71 -8.13
N ARG A 247 14.95 -12.27 -7.32
CA ARG A 247 15.25 -10.84 -7.13
C ARG A 247 16.04 -10.31 -8.33
N SER A 248 16.00 -8.99 -8.56
CA SER A 248 16.74 -8.37 -9.67
C SER A 248 18.25 -8.68 -9.61
N GLU A 249 18.83 -8.72 -8.41
CA GLU A 249 20.23 -9.15 -8.21
C GLU A 249 20.46 -10.63 -8.55
N ASP A 250 19.53 -11.53 -8.19
CA ASP A 250 19.64 -12.97 -8.52
C ASP A 250 19.66 -13.18 -10.04
N LEU A 251 18.80 -12.47 -10.79
CA LEU A 251 18.75 -12.58 -12.26
C LEU A 251 19.93 -11.89 -12.96
N GLN A 252 20.47 -10.80 -12.39
CA GLN A 252 21.72 -10.19 -12.89
C GLN A 252 22.90 -11.15 -12.73
N ASP A 253 22.97 -11.84 -11.59
CA ASP A 253 23.98 -12.86 -11.30
C ASP A 253 23.93 -14.05 -12.27
N LEU A 254 22.72 -14.53 -12.59
CA LEU A 254 22.51 -15.57 -13.61
C LEU A 254 23.04 -15.13 -14.98
N LYS A 255 22.69 -13.90 -15.40
CA LYS A 255 23.14 -13.32 -16.66
C LYS A 255 24.66 -13.14 -16.71
N ALA A 256 25.28 -12.71 -15.60
CA ALA A 256 26.73 -12.59 -15.47
C ALA A 256 27.46 -13.95 -15.53
N LYS A 257 26.80 -15.03 -15.08
CA LYS A 257 27.27 -16.42 -15.18
C LYS A 257 26.97 -17.06 -16.55
N GLY A 258 26.41 -16.32 -17.50
CA GLY A 258 26.12 -16.78 -18.86
C GLY A 258 24.88 -17.66 -18.99
N VAL A 259 23.97 -17.65 -18.02
CA VAL A 259 22.69 -18.37 -18.09
C VAL A 259 21.70 -17.58 -18.94
N GLU A 260 21.08 -18.24 -19.92
CA GLU A 260 20.08 -17.65 -20.80
C GLU A 260 18.71 -17.61 -20.10
N LEU A 261 18.22 -16.39 -19.86
CA LEU A 261 16.93 -16.13 -19.18
C LEU A 261 15.78 -15.84 -20.17
N ALA A 262 16.12 -15.34 -21.36
CA ALA A 262 15.13 -15.09 -22.39
C ALA A 262 14.54 -16.41 -22.89
N GLY A 263 13.22 -16.56 -22.83
CA GLY A 263 12.55 -17.79 -23.24
C GLY A 263 12.56 -18.93 -22.21
N SER A 264 13.10 -18.73 -21.00
CA SER A 264 13.18 -19.78 -19.97
C SER A 264 11.95 -19.82 -19.05
N LEU A 265 11.80 -20.94 -18.33
CA LEU A 265 10.90 -21.07 -17.19
C LEU A 265 11.72 -20.98 -15.90
N LEU A 266 11.44 -20.00 -15.04
CA LEU A 266 12.20 -19.79 -13.81
C LEU A 266 11.61 -20.58 -12.64
N LEU A 267 12.46 -21.27 -11.90
CA LEU A 267 12.15 -21.89 -10.61
C LEU A 267 12.65 -21.00 -9.48
N VAL A 268 11.72 -20.48 -8.67
CA VAL A 268 12.02 -19.53 -7.59
C VAL A 268 11.39 -19.96 -6.26
N ARG A 269 12.04 -19.59 -5.16
CA ARG A 269 11.59 -19.81 -3.78
C ARG A 269 10.56 -18.77 -3.36
N VAL A 270 9.64 -19.17 -2.48
CA VAL A 270 8.64 -18.30 -1.85
C VAL A 270 9.28 -17.09 -1.14
N GLY A 271 10.35 -17.28 -0.35
CA GLY A 271 10.83 -16.28 0.61
C GLY A 271 11.28 -14.91 0.06
N ILE A 272 11.55 -13.99 1.01
CA ILE A 272 12.08 -12.61 0.85
C ILE A 272 11.17 -11.60 0.13
N THR A 273 10.66 -11.91 -1.06
CA THR A 273 9.87 -10.99 -1.90
C THR A 273 8.46 -11.52 -2.19
N SER A 274 7.54 -10.61 -2.52
CA SER A 274 6.17 -10.97 -2.95
C SER A 274 6.16 -11.78 -4.25
N PHE A 275 5.12 -12.58 -4.47
CA PHE A 275 4.94 -13.33 -5.70
C PHE A 275 4.85 -12.40 -6.93
N ALA A 276 4.13 -11.28 -6.78
CA ALA A 276 4.04 -10.22 -7.78
C ALA A 276 5.41 -9.66 -8.20
N GLN A 277 6.29 -9.35 -7.25
CA GLN A 277 7.65 -8.88 -7.54
C GLN A 277 8.48 -9.94 -8.29
N LYS A 278 8.38 -11.22 -7.90
CA LYS A 278 9.11 -12.32 -8.57
C LYS A 278 8.71 -12.44 -10.05
N VAL A 279 7.41 -12.40 -10.34
CA VAL A 279 6.90 -12.58 -11.70
C VAL A 279 7.16 -11.35 -12.57
N ALA A 280 7.01 -10.14 -12.03
CA ALA A 280 7.37 -8.92 -12.76
C ALA A 280 8.86 -8.87 -13.11
N VAL A 281 9.75 -9.19 -12.16
CA VAL A 281 11.19 -9.23 -12.41
C VAL A 281 11.57 -10.35 -13.40
N ALA A 282 10.96 -11.53 -13.30
CA ALA A 282 11.16 -12.60 -14.29
C ALA A 282 10.77 -12.16 -15.72
N GLN A 283 9.63 -11.48 -15.85
CA GLN A 283 9.14 -10.93 -17.12
C GLN A 283 10.09 -9.88 -17.72
N ASP A 284 10.61 -8.96 -16.90
CA ASP A 284 11.55 -7.92 -17.35
C ASP A 284 12.87 -8.51 -17.87
N PHE A 285 13.28 -9.68 -17.38
CA PHE A 285 14.43 -10.43 -17.89
C PHE A 285 14.10 -11.37 -19.06
N GLY A 286 12.84 -11.39 -19.52
CA GLY A 286 12.39 -12.12 -20.71
C GLY A 286 12.07 -13.60 -20.49
N ALA A 287 11.89 -14.05 -19.24
CA ALA A 287 11.36 -15.38 -18.97
C ALA A 287 9.95 -15.52 -19.56
N GLN A 288 9.54 -16.75 -19.89
CA GLN A 288 8.19 -17.06 -20.37
C GLN A 288 7.21 -17.46 -19.26
N GLY A 289 7.70 -17.74 -18.05
CA GLY A 289 6.85 -18.15 -16.93
C GLY A 289 7.64 -18.50 -15.68
N VAL A 290 6.93 -18.66 -14.56
CA VAL A 290 7.53 -18.82 -13.23
C VAL A 290 6.88 -19.96 -12.45
N LEU A 291 7.68 -20.84 -11.88
CA LEU A 291 7.29 -21.86 -10.91
C LEU A 291 7.78 -21.41 -9.53
N ILE A 292 6.86 -21.28 -8.57
CA ILE A 292 7.16 -20.78 -7.22
C ILE A 292 7.00 -21.94 -6.23
N TYR A 293 8.02 -22.22 -5.41
CA TYR A 293 8.00 -23.37 -4.49
C TYR A 293 8.40 -23.02 -3.06
N PRO A 294 7.83 -23.69 -2.04
CA PRO A 294 8.23 -23.52 -0.65
C PRO A 294 9.46 -24.39 -0.34
N ASP A 295 10.66 -23.81 -0.29
CA ASP A 295 11.83 -24.56 0.17
C ASP A 295 11.77 -24.77 1.68
N PRO A 296 11.98 -25.99 2.23
CA PRO A 296 11.91 -26.21 3.67
C PRO A 296 12.84 -25.31 4.50
N SER A 297 13.95 -24.85 3.91
CA SER A 297 14.86 -23.89 4.58
C SER A 297 14.26 -22.49 4.78
N ASP A 298 13.15 -22.13 4.12
CA ASP A 298 12.38 -20.90 4.36
C ASP A 298 11.43 -21.01 5.57
N PHE A 299 11.08 -22.22 6.00
CA PHE A 299 10.00 -22.45 6.97
C PHE A 299 10.49 -23.05 8.30
N SER A 300 11.29 -24.11 8.31
CA SER A 300 12.01 -24.56 9.52
C SER A 300 13.06 -25.64 9.24
N GLN A 301 14.11 -25.70 10.08
CA GLN A 301 15.14 -26.75 10.02
C GLN A 301 14.91 -27.92 10.99
N ASP A 302 13.93 -27.82 11.91
CA ASP A 302 13.73 -28.80 12.99
C ASP A 302 12.66 -29.85 12.63
N PRO A 303 13.03 -31.11 12.34
CA PRO A 303 12.09 -32.16 11.96
C PRO A 303 11.17 -32.62 13.09
N HIS A 304 11.38 -32.18 14.34
CA HIS A 304 10.47 -32.47 15.46
C HIS A 304 9.33 -31.44 15.61
N LYS A 305 9.34 -30.35 14.84
CA LYS A 305 8.28 -29.33 14.84
C LYS A 305 7.35 -29.50 13.63
N PRO A 306 6.07 -29.09 13.71
CA PRO A 306 5.20 -29.05 12.53
C PRO A 306 5.78 -28.08 11.49
N GLY A 307 5.97 -28.57 10.26
CA GLY A 307 6.33 -27.80 9.09
C GLY A 307 5.28 -27.97 7.99
N LEU A 308 5.46 -27.28 6.86
CA LEU A 308 4.65 -27.49 5.67
C LEU A 308 4.97 -28.88 5.08
N SER A 309 3.95 -29.62 4.64
CA SER A 309 4.16 -30.93 4.03
C SER A 309 4.86 -30.77 2.68
N SER A 310 5.74 -31.70 2.31
CA SER A 310 6.51 -31.61 1.05
C SER A 310 5.63 -31.61 -0.21
N HIS A 311 4.45 -32.22 -0.13
CA HIS A 311 3.41 -32.24 -1.18
C HIS A 311 2.55 -30.97 -1.27
N GLN A 312 2.74 -29.97 -0.39
CA GLN A 312 1.90 -28.77 -0.35
C GLN A 312 2.56 -27.59 -1.06
N ALA A 313 1.75 -26.85 -1.82
CA ALA A 313 2.11 -25.58 -2.43
C ALA A 313 1.48 -24.40 -1.63
N VAL A 314 1.91 -23.18 -1.92
CA VAL A 314 1.53 -21.96 -1.17
C VAL A 314 0.88 -20.96 -2.13
N TYR A 315 -0.23 -20.35 -1.72
CA TYR A 315 -0.97 -19.36 -2.53
C TYR A 315 -0.30 -17.98 -2.48
N GLY A 316 -0.46 -17.17 -3.54
CA GLY A 316 -0.05 -15.76 -3.55
C GLY A 316 -0.38 -15.07 -4.87
N HIS A 317 -0.92 -13.85 -4.81
CA HIS A 317 -1.27 -13.08 -6.02
C HIS A 317 -0.02 -12.56 -6.75
N VAL A 318 -0.13 -12.40 -8.06
CA VAL A 318 0.99 -11.94 -8.92
C VAL A 318 0.77 -10.58 -9.57
N HIS A 319 -0.30 -9.87 -9.20
CA HIS A 319 -0.52 -8.46 -9.54
C HIS A 319 0.47 -7.56 -8.78
N LEU A 320 1.37 -6.87 -9.50
CA LEU A 320 2.27 -5.86 -8.97
C LEU A 320 1.52 -4.53 -8.79
N GLY A 321 0.67 -4.48 -7.78
CA GLY A 321 -0.20 -3.36 -7.48
C GLY A 321 -1.06 -3.64 -6.24
N THR A 322 -2.22 -3.00 -6.16
CA THR A 322 -3.24 -3.19 -5.13
C THR A 322 -4.60 -2.81 -5.72
N GLY A 323 -5.71 -3.24 -5.12
CA GLY A 323 -7.06 -3.02 -5.64
C GLY A 323 -7.46 -4.01 -6.75
N ASP A 324 -8.64 -3.82 -7.35
CA ASP A 324 -9.02 -4.55 -8.56
C ASP A 324 -8.09 -4.17 -9.73
N PRO A 325 -7.30 -5.11 -10.29
CA PRO A 325 -6.42 -4.82 -11.43
C PRO A 325 -7.18 -4.47 -12.73
N TYR A 326 -8.51 -4.55 -12.75
CA TYR A 326 -9.37 -4.24 -13.90
C TYR A 326 -10.08 -2.87 -13.79
N THR A 327 -9.93 -2.15 -12.67
CA THR A 327 -10.33 -0.73 -12.50
C THR A 327 -9.27 0.13 -11.78
N PRO A 328 -7.96 0.02 -12.10
CA PRO A 328 -6.90 0.65 -11.31
C PRO A 328 -7.07 2.17 -11.21
N GLY A 329 -7.07 2.68 -9.96
CA GLY A 329 -7.26 4.09 -9.63
C GLY A 329 -8.71 4.53 -9.45
N PHE A 330 -9.69 3.63 -9.56
CA PHE A 330 -11.12 3.91 -9.44
C PHE A 330 -11.88 2.76 -8.73
N PRO A 331 -12.77 3.06 -7.78
CA PRO A 331 -13.57 2.02 -7.12
C PRO A 331 -14.38 1.20 -8.13
N SER A 332 -14.33 -0.11 -7.96
CA SER A 332 -15.00 -1.10 -8.80
C SER A 332 -16.52 -0.93 -8.79
N PHE A 333 -17.02 -0.20 -9.77
CA PHE A 333 -18.43 -0.11 -10.12
C PHE A 333 -18.86 -1.29 -11.00
N ASN A 334 -20.18 -1.47 -11.17
CA ASN A 334 -20.73 -2.48 -12.06
C ASN A 334 -20.23 -2.24 -13.52
N GLN A 335 -19.31 -3.09 -13.99
CA GLN A 335 -18.40 -2.91 -15.14
C GLN A 335 -19.06 -2.71 -16.53
N THR A 336 -20.38 -2.50 -16.59
CA THR A 336 -21.17 -2.36 -17.81
C THR A 336 -21.09 -0.99 -18.48
N GLN A 337 -20.61 0.06 -17.78
CA GLN A 337 -20.69 1.45 -18.26
C GLN A 337 -19.36 2.04 -18.78
N PHE A 338 -18.22 1.42 -18.46
CA PHE A 338 -16.90 1.92 -18.83
C PHE A 338 -16.07 0.76 -19.42
N PRO A 339 -15.19 1.01 -20.41
CA PRO A 339 -14.30 -0.01 -20.91
C PRO A 339 -13.40 -0.53 -19.76
N PRO A 340 -13.19 -1.85 -19.62
CA PRO A 340 -12.29 -2.37 -18.61
C PRO A 340 -10.87 -1.88 -18.89
N VAL A 341 -10.18 -1.44 -17.84
CA VAL A 341 -8.84 -0.89 -17.93
C VAL A 341 -7.91 -1.81 -17.17
N GLU A 342 -6.98 -2.45 -17.88
CA GLU A 342 -6.06 -3.39 -17.26
C GLU A 342 -4.83 -2.68 -16.69
N SER A 343 -4.53 -2.96 -15.42
CA SER A 343 -3.31 -2.55 -14.74
C SER A 343 -2.07 -3.21 -15.37
N SER A 344 -1.04 -2.44 -15.72
CA SER A 344 0.24 -2.97 -16.22
C SER A 344 1.03 -3.75 -15.17
N GLY A 345 0.62 -3.69 -13.90
CA GLY A 345 1.09 -4.59 -12.86
C GLY A 345 0.59 -6.04 -13.03
N LEU A 346 -0.35 -6.30 -13.94
CA LEU A 346 -0.72 -7.66 -14.34
C LEU A 346 0.43 -8.29 -15.15
N PRO A 347 0.88 -9.50 -14.80
CA PRO A 347 1.88 -10.19 -15.59
C PRO A 347 1.28 -10.65 -16.94
N SER A 348 2.13 -10.64 -17.95
CA SER A 348 1.87 -11.23 -19.28
C SER A 348 2.43 -12.66 -19.40
N ILE A 349 3.11 -13.15 -18.36
CA ILE A 349 3.64 -14.51 -18.27
C ILE A 349 2.91 -15.34 -17.20
N PRO A 350 2.65 -16.64 -17.44
CA PRO A 350 2.03 -17.51 -16.44
C PRO A 350 2.95 -17.76 -15.24
N ALA A 351 2.34 -17.84 -14.07
CA ALA A 351 2.98 -18.20 -12.82
C ALA A 351 2.13 -19.25 -12.08
N GLN A 352 2.77 -20.30 -11.57
CA GLN A 352 2.10 -21.41 -10.89
C GLN A 352 2.88 -21.81 -9.63
N PRO A 353 2.22 -21.89 -8.46
CA PRO A 353 2.83 -22.50 -7.28
C PRO A 353 2.97 -24.01 -7.47
N ILE A 354 4.08 -24.57 -7.01
CA ILE A 354 4.35 -26.01 -6.99
C ILE A 354 4.79 -26.45 -5.60
N SER A 355 4.68 -27.73 -5.32
CA SER A 355 5.11 -28.33 -4.05
C SER A 355 6.65 -28.44 -3.98
N ALA A 356 7.15 -28.69 -2.77
CA ALA A 356 8.55 -29.01 -2.52
C ALA A 356 9.00 -30.31 -3.23
N ASP A 357 8.13 -31.32 -3.31
CA ASP A 357 8.46 -32.59 -3.97
C ASP A 357 8.60 -32.46 -5.49
N ILE A 358 7.73 -31.68 -6.14
CA ILE A 358 7.90 -31.34 -7.57
C ILE A 358 9.16 -30.49 -7.76
N ALA A 359 9.41 -29.50 -6.89
CA ALA A 359 10.63 -28.71 -6.96
C ALA A 359 11.91 -29.56 -6.83
N ASP A 360 11.95 -30.58 -5.97
CA ASP A 360 13.11 -31.50 -5.87
C ASP A 360 13.28 -32.37 -7.12
N GLN A 361 12.19 -32.81 -7.75
CA GLN A 361 12.25 -33.50 -9.05
C GLN A 361 12.84 -32.58 -10.14
N LEU A 362 12.41 -31.33 -10.18
CA LEU A 362 12.91 -30.31 -11.11
C LEU A 362 14.39 -29.97 -10.86
N LEU A 363 14.78 -29.72 -9.61
CA LEU A 363 16.15 -29.39 -9.20
C LEU A 363 17.15 -30.49 -9.57
N ARG A 364 16.78 -31.77 -9.42
CA ARG A 364 17.62 -32.92 -9.80
C ARG A 364 17.85 -33.05 -11.32
N LYS A 365 17.07 -32.37 -12.16
CA LYS A 365 17.19 -32.36 -13.63
C LYS A 365 17.96 -31.16 -14.18
N LEU A 366 18.28 -30.17 -13.35
CA LEU A 366 19.06 -28.99 -13.77
C LEU A 366 20.51 -29.36 -14.09
N THR A 367 21.04 -28.77 -15.16
CA THR A 367 22.46 -28.92 -15.56
C THR A 367 23.18 -27.57 -15.51
N GLY A 368 24.36 -27.46 -16.14
CA GLY A 368 25.11 -26.21 -16.20
C GLY A 368 25.87 -25.85 -14.90
N PRO A 369 26.17 -24.55 -14.68
CA PRO A 369 26.99 -24.08 -13.56
C PRO A 369 26.40 -24.45 -12.20
N VAL A 370 27.26 -24.68 -11.22
CA VAL A 370 26.85 -24.91 -9.83
C VAL A 370 26.37 -23.59 -9.24
N ALA A 371 25.26 -23.62 -8.50
CA ALA A 371 24.72 -22.46 -7.81
C ALA A 371 25.66 -22.01 -6.68
N PRO A 372 25.67 -20.70 -6.32
CA PRO A 372 26.36 -20.23 -5.13
C PRO A 372 25.93 -20.98 -3.86
N GLN A 373 26.81 -21.09 -2.87
CA GLN A 373 26.54 -21.87 -1.66
C GLN A 373 25.36 -21.28 -0.86
N GLU A 374 25.27 -19.96 -0.86
CA GLU A 374 24.21 -19.16 -0.26
C GLU A 374 22.83 -19.34 -0.94
N TRP A 375 22.78 -19.85 -2.17
CA TRP A 375 21.51 -20.14 -2.87
C TRP A 375 21.02 -21.58 -2.63
N LYS A 376 21.77 -22.41 -1.90
CA LYS A 376 21.39 -23.81 -1.67
C LYS A 376 20.25 -23.89 -0.64
N GLY A 377 19.15 -24.53 -1.04
CA GLY A 377 18.03 -24.89 -0.16
C GLY A 377 18.19 -26.26 0.50
N HIS A 378 17.08 -26.81 1.03
CA HIS A 378 17.09 -28.08 1.77
C HIS A 378 16.65 -29.31 0.96
N LEU A 379 16.06 -29.13 -0.24
CA LEU A 379 15.46 -30.24 -1.01
C LEU A 379 16.48 -31.29 -1.48
N SER A 380 17.36 -30.94 -2.42
CA SER A 380 18.28 -31.92 -3.01
C SER A 380 19.60 -32.06 -2.24
N GLY A 381 20.03 -33.31 -2.02
CA GLY A 381 21.34 -33.63 -1.44
C GLY A 381 22.53 -33.25 -2.34
N SER A 382 22.34 -33.28 -3.66
CA SER A 382 23.32 -32.83 -4.67
C SER A 382 23.49 -31.30 -4.66
N PRO A 383 24.65 -30.77 -5.11
CA PRO A 383 24.79 -29.33 -5.33
C PRO A 383 23.77 -28.85 -6.37
N TYR A 384 23.04 -27.78 -6.05
CA TYR A 384 22.09 -27.16 -6.98
C TYR A 384 22.85 -26.64 -8.21
N ARG A 385 22.24 -26.73 -9.38
CA ARG A 385 22.77 -26.16 -10.63
C ARG A 385 21.82 -25.10 -11.15
N LEU A 386 22.35 -24.11 -11.85
CA LEU A 386 21.59 -22.94 -12.29
C LEU A 386 20.72 -23.23 -13.53
N GLY A 387 21.06 -24.25 -14.30
CA GLY A 387 20.43 -24.58 -15.58
C GLY A 387 21.37 -24.35 -16.78
N PRO A 388 20.91 -24.66 -18.00
CA PRO A 388 19.54 -25.10 -18.29
C PRO A 388 19.24 -26.51 -17.79
N GLY A 389 17.99 -26.73 -17.38
CA GLY A 389 17.36 -28.05 -17.30
C GLY A 389 16.73 -28.44 -18.65
N PRO A 390 15.92 -29.51 -18.67
CA PRO A 390 15.08 -29.84 -19.82
C PRO A 390 14.02 -28.75 -20.06
N ASP A 391 13.38 -28.83 -21.23
CA ASP A 391 12.20 -28.01 -21.54
C ASP A 391 10.96 -28.51 -20.78
N LEU A 392 10.17 -27.56 -20.30
CA LEU A 392 8.90 -27.78 -19.63
C LEU A 392 7.81 -26.99 -20.36
N ARG A 393 6.59 -27.50 -20.33
CA ARG A 393 5.38 -26.81 -20.78
C ARG A 393 4.47 -26.55 -19.58
N LEU A 394 4.38 -25.29 -19.19
CA LEU A 394 3.42 -24.80 -18.20
C LEU A 394 2.14 -24.34 -18.92
N VAL A 395 0.99 -24.74 -18.40
CA VAL A 395 -0.34 -24.31 -18.85
C VAL A 395 -1.11 -23.78 -17.64
N VAL A 396 -1.52 -22.52 -17.70
CA VAL A 396 -2.33 -21.86 -16.65
C VAL A 396 -3.66 -21.41 -17.23
N ASN A 397 -4.74 -21.85 -16.59
CA ASN A 397 -6.14 -21.72 -17.00
C ASN A 397 -6.96 -21.19 -15.82
N ASN A 398 -6.72 -19.93 -15.46
CA ASN A 398 -7.47 -19.25 -14.40
C ASN A 398 -8.48 -18.26 -15.02
N HIS A 399 -9.76 -18.39 -14.72
CA HIS A 399 -10.83 -17.55 -15.29
C HIS A 399 -11.18 -16.36 -14.37
N ARG A 400 -11.55 -15.22 -14.97
CA ARG A 400 -11.99 -14.01 -14.25
C ARG A 400 -13.50 -14.07 -14.00
N VAL A 401 -13.92 -13.77 -12.78
CA VAL A 401 -15.32 -13.73 -12.34
C VAL A 401 -15.60 -12.40 -11.64
N SER A 402 -16.61 -11.66 -12.12
CA SER A 402 -17.10 -10.48 -11.39
C SER A 402 -17.77 -10.93 -10.09
N THR A 403 -17.16 -10.55 -8.98
CA THR A 403 -17.42 -11.12 -7.66
C THR A 403 -17.77 -10.01 -6.68
N PRO A 404 -18.92 -10.09 -5.97
CA PRO A 404 -19.24 -9.12 -4.94
C PRO A 404 -18.37 -9.34 -3.70
N ILE A 405 -17.67 -8.30 -3.27
CA ILE A 405 -16.95 -8.25 -1.99
C ILE A 405 -17.54 -7.14 -1.12
N SER A 406 -17.65 -7.35 0.20
CA SER A 406 -18.36 -6.43 1.09
C SER A 406 -17.49 -5.94 2.25
N ASN A 407 -17.12 -4.67 2.27
CA ASN A 407 -16.47 -4.06 3.43
C ASN A 407 -17.51 -3.76 4.51
N ILE A 408 -17.19 -4.01 5.78
CA ILE A 408 -18.10 -3.74 6.91
C ILE A 408 -17.46 -2.67 7.79
N PHE A 409 -18.22 -1.61 8.09
CA PHE A 409 -17.76 -0.45 8.84
C PHE A 409 -18.57 -0.30 10.13
N ALA A 410 -17.88 0.12 11.19
CA ALA A 410 -18.45 0.51 12.47
C ALA A 410 -17.76 1.78 12.95
N CYS A 411 -18.53 2.78 13.37
CA CYS A 411 -18.02 4.08 13.79
C CYS A 411 -18.44 4.43 15.22
N ILE A 412 -17.51 5.04 15.96
CA ILE A 412 -17.79 5.84 17.16
C ILE A 412 -17.37 7.27 16.83
N GLU A 413 -18.30 8.22 16.92
CA GLU A 413 -18.05 9.61 16.55
C GLU A 413 -17.17 10.35 17.57
N GLY A 414 -16.25 11.16 17.05
CA GLY A 414 -15.41 12.07 17.84
C GLY A 414 -16.16 13.32 18.25
N PHE A 415 -16.12 13.72 19.52
CA PHE A 415 -16.91 14.86 20.00
C PHE A 415 -16.40 16.25 19.58
N ALA A 416 -15.11 16.36 19.20
CA ALA A 416 -14.46 17.64 18.90
C ALA A 416 -13.90 17.70 17.48
N GLU A 417 -13.46 16.56 16.95
CA GLU A 417 -12.91 16.39 15.61
C GLU A 417 -13.59 15.18 14.92
N PRO A 418 -14.93 15.20 14.73
CA PRO A 418 -15.68 14.07 14.17
C PRO A 418 -15.26 13.69 12.74
N ASP A 419 -14.67 14.64 12.01
CA ASP A 419 -14.18 14.49 10.64
C ASP A 419 -12.76 13.90 10.53
N HIS A 420 -12.06 13.76 11.66
CA HIS A 420 -10.77 13.07 11.75
C HIS A 420 -10.99 11.62 12.22
N TYR A 421 -10.56 10.65 11.40
CA TYR A 421 -10.74 9.21 11.61
C TYR A 421 -9.44 8.55 12.04
N VAL A 422 -9.42 7.90 13.21
CA VAL A 422 -8.42 6.89 13.53
C VAL A 422 -8.98 5.55 13.06
N VAL A 423 -8.34 4.95 12.07
CA VAL A 423 -8.87 3.77 11.37
C VAL A 423 -8.18 2.51 11.88
N ILE A 424 -8.96 1.45 12.14
CA ILE A 424 -8.45 0.11 12.45
C ILE A 424 -9.12 -0.93 11.56
N GLY A 425 -8.32 -1.76 10.92
CA GLY A 425 -8.77 -2.74 9.93
C GLY A 425 -8.37 -4.17 10.27
N ALA A 426 -9.16 -5.13 9.81
CA ALA A 426 -8.77 -6.53 9.74
C ALA A 426 -9.26 -7.17 8.44
N GLN A 427 -8.37 -7.82 7.70
CA GLN A 427 -8.67 -8.72 6.60
C GLN A 427 -9.61 -9.82 7.09
N ARG A 428 -10.73 -10.03 6.39
CA ARG A 428 -11.71 -11.07 6.70
C ARG A 428 -11.58 -12.32 5.83
N ASP A 429 -11.12 -12.18 4.59
CA ASP A 429 -10.94 -13.29 3.68
C ASP A 429 -9.65 -14.07 3.93
N ALA A 430 -9.65 -15.34 3.50
CA ALA A 430 -8.47 -16.19 3.40
C ALA A 430 -8.70 -17.33 2.39
N TRP A 431 -7.63 -17.92 1.86
CA TRP A 431 -7.67 -19.14 1.03
C TRP A 431 -8.33 -20.40 1.64
N GLY A 432 -8.72 -20.34 2.92
CA GLY A 432 -9.28 -21.45 3.67
C GLY A 432 -9.87 -20.99 5.00
N PRO A 433 -9.57 -21.67 6.13
CA PRO A 433 -10.00 -21.24 7.47
C PRO A 433 -9.28 -19.97 7.97
N GLY A 434 -8.04 -19.73 7.54
CA GLY A 434 -7.32 -18.46 7.71
C GLY A 434 -7.16 -18.01 9.17
N ALA A 435 -6.83 -18.91 10.09
CA ALA A 435 -6.78 -18.62 11.51
C ALA A 435 -5.80 -17.49 11.87
N ALA A 436 -4.51 -17.65 11.54
CA ALA A 436 -3.45 -16.67 11.78
C ALA A 436 -3.56 -15.48 10.82
N LYS A 437 -3.91 -15.75 9.56
CA LYS A 437 -4.03 -14.76 8.49
C LYS A 437 -5.14 -13.73 8.75
N SER A 438 -6.32 -14.18 9.21
CA SER A 438 -7.54 -13.36 9.24
C SER A 438 -8.37 -13.51 10.51
N ALA A 439 -8.59 -14.74 11.02
CA ALA A 439 -9.58 -14.98 12.07
C ALA A 439 -9.17 -14.36 13.42
N VAL A 440 -7.86 -14.38 13.75
CA VAL A 440 -7.29 -13.67 14.91
C VAL A 440 -7.50 -12.15 14.80
N GLY A 441 -7.14 -11.53 13.68
CA GLY A 441 -7.35 -10.10 13.46
C GLY A 441 -8.84 -9.71 13.54
N THR A 442 -9.71 -10.53 12.95
CA THR A 442 -11.18 -10.37 13.05
C THR A 442 -11.66 -10.43 14.51
N ALA A 443 -11.13 -11.35 15.32
CA ALA A 443 -11.51 -11.48 16.72
C ALA A 443 -11.04 -10.29 17.57
N ILE A 444 -9.81 -9.82 17.35
CA ILE A 444 -9.27 -8.61 18.00
C ILE A 444 -10.13 -7.40 17.63
N LEU A 445 -10.49 -7.23 16.35
CA LEU A 445 -11.34 -6.14 15.90
C LEU A 445 -12.69 -6.13 16.63
N LEU A 446 -13.39 -7.26 16.68
CA LEU A 446 -14.69 -7.39 17.35
C LEU A 446 -14.62 -7.11 18.86
N GLU A 447 -13.57 -7.60 19.53
CA GLU A 447 -13.36 -7.39 20.97
C GLU A 447 -12.96 -5.94 21.29
N LEU A 448 -12.20 -5.28 20.41
CA LEU A 448 -11.93 -3.84 20.51
C LEU A 448 -13.21 -3.02 20.33
N VAL A 449 -14.04 -3.31 19.31
CA VAL A 449 -15.34 -2.63 19.14
C VAL A 449 -16.21 -2.76 20.39
N ARG A 450 -16.35 -3.98 20.95
CA ARG A 450 -17.08 -4.21 22.22
C ARG A 450 -16.48 -3.39 23.38
N THR A 451 -15.15 -3.38 23.49
CA THR A 451 -14.42 -2.68 24.55
C THR A 451 -14.64 -1.17 24.47
N PHE A 452 -14.47 -0.56 23.29
CA PHE A 452 -14.68 0.88 23.09
C PHE A 452 -16.16 1.28 23.24
N SER A 453 -17.11 0.51 22.71
CA SER A 453 -18.56 0.66 22.97
C SER A 453 -18.88 0.69 24.48
N SER A 454 -18.23 -0.19 25.25
CA SER A 454 -18.37 -0.25 26.71
C SER A 454 -17.72 0.95 27.41
N MET A 455 -16.53 1.37 26.99
CA MET A 455 -15.86 2.58 27.51
C MET A 455 -16.70 3.83 27.27
N VAL A 456 -17.25 4.01 26.07
CA VAL A 456 -18.09 5.17 25.71
C VAL A 456 -19.37 5.20 26.54
N SER A 457 -19.99 4.04 26.75
CA SER A 457 -21.13 3.88 27.66
C SER A 457 -20.79 4.25 29.12
N ASN A 458 -19.52 4.23 29.50
CA ASN A 458 -19.02 4.50 30.85
C ASN A 458 -18.22 5.82 30.96
N GLY A 459 -18.39 6.73 29.99
CA GLY A 459 -17.90 8.11 30.09
C GLY A 459 -16.69 8.45 29.21
N PHE A 460 -16.08 7.48 28.52
CA PHE A 460 -15.08 7.81 27.50
C PHE A 460 -15.74 8.61 26.36
N ARG A 461 -15.08 9.69 25.95
CA ARG A 461 -15.46 10.53 24.82
C ARG A 461 -14.21 10.70 23.95
N PRO A 462 -14.05 9.95 22.85
CA PRO A 462 -12.93 10.16 21.95
C PRO A 462 -13.08 11.53 21.27
N ARG A 463 -11.99 12.31 21.16
CA ARG A 463 -12.00 13.60 20.46
C ARG A 463 -12.17 13.40 18.96
N ARG A 464 -11.50 12.38 18.40
CA ARG A 464 -11.53 11.97 16.99
C ARG A 464 -12.36 10.71 16.82
N SER A 465 -13.00 10.55 15.67
CA SER A 465 -13.83 9.39 15.37
C SER A 465 -12.98 8.12 15.26
N LEU A 466 -13.45 7.01 15.83
CA LEU A 466 -12.84 5.68 15.70
C LEU A 466 -13.61 4.92 14.61
N LEU A 467 -12.91 4.54 13.54
CA LEU A 467 -13.48 3.80 12.42
C LEU A 467 -12.92 2.38 12.38
N PHE A 468 -13.75 1.40 12.71
CA PHE A 468 -13.43 -0.03 12.71
C PHE A 468 -13.91 -0.67 11.42
N ILE A 469 -13.04 -1.38 10.71
CA ILE A 469 -13.33 -1.90 9.37
C ILE A 469 -12.96 -3.38 9.24
N SER A 470 -13.86 -4.20 8.69
CA SER A 470 -13.58 -5.56 8.27
C SER A 470 -13.51 -5.61 6.74
N TRP A 471 -12.28 -5.76 6.23
CA TRP A 471 -11.96 -5.76 4.80
C TRP A 471 -12.22 -7.13 4.16
N ASP A 472 -12.47 -7.12 2.86
CA ASP A 472 -12.61 -8.32 2.02
C ASP A 472 -11.61 -8.28 0.85
N GLY A 473 -11.35 -9.42 0.21
CA GLY A 473 -10.39 -9.52 -0.90
C GLY A 473 -8.94 -9.16 -0.57
N GLY A 474 -8.51 -9.26 0.69
CA GLY A 474 -7.13 -9.03 1.12
C GLY A 474 -6.11 -9.97 0.47
N ASP A 475 -6.44 -11.26 0.32
CA ASP A 475 -5.58 -12.25 -0.33
C ASP A 475 -5.42 -12.04 -1.84
N PHE A 476 -6.29 -11.22 -2.42
CA PHE A 476 -6.26 -10.77 -3.81
C PHE A 476 -5.56 -9.42 -3.99
N GLY A 477 -4.67 -9.03 -3.06
CA GLY A 477 -3.91 -7.76 -3.16
C GLY A 477 -4.62 -6.58 -2.49
N SER A 478 -5.12 -6.77 -1.27
CA SER A 478 -5.78 -5.72 -0.47
C SER A 478 -6.99 -5.07 -1.16
N VAL A 479 -7.73 -5.81 -1.98
CA VAL A 479 -8.77 -5.27 -2.88
C VAL A 479 -9.75 -4.37 -2.12
N GLY A 480 -10.50 -4.92 -1.15
CA GLY A 480 -11.53 -4.15 -0.44
C GLY A 480 -11.00 -2.93 0.32
N ALA A 481 -9.74 -2.97 0.80
CA ALA A 481 -9.11 -1.79 1.39
C ALA A 481 -8.87 -0.71 0.33
N THR A 482 -8.32 -1.09 -0.83
CA THR A 482 -7.99 -0.16 -1.91
C THR A 482 -9.21 0.41 -2.62
N GLU A 483 -10.28 -0.34 -2.84
CA GLU A 483 -11.54 0.22 -3.40
C GLU A 483 -12.06 1.40 -2.55
N TRP A 484 -11.94 1.29 -1.23
CA TRP A 484 -12.29 2.37 -0.30
C TRP A 484 -11.29 3.52 -0.35
N LEU A 485 -9.98 3.22 -0.44
CA LEU A 485 -8.95 4.27 -0.59
C LEU A 485 -9.15 5.09 -1.87
N GLU A 486 -9.47 4.44 -2.99
CA GLU A 486 -9.74 5.06 -4.28
C GLU A 486 -10.97 5.97 -4.23
N GLY A 487 -12.03 5.55 -3.53
CA GLY A 487 -13.27 6.32 -3.40
C GLY A 487 -13.10 7.64 -2.64
N TYR A 488 -12.07 7.74 -1.80
CA TYR A 488 -11.81 8.91 -0.95
C TYR A 488 -10.41 9.52 -1.14
N LEU A 489 -9.64 9.10 -2.15
CA LEU A 489 -8.21 9.42 -2.32
C LEU A 489 -7.89 10.93 -2.28
N SER A 490 -8.79 11.75 -2.82
CA SER A 490 -8.66 13.21 -2.85
C SER A 490 -8.82 13.90 -1.49
N VAL A 491 -9.40 13.22 -0.49
CA VAL A 491 -9.74 13.80 0.82
C VAL A 491 -9.19 13.01 2.02
N LEU A 492 -8.72 11.78 1.85
CA LEU A 492 -8.26 10.94 2.98
C LEU A 492 -7.16 11.59 3.82
N HIS A 493 -6.20 12.27 3.20
CA HIS A 493 -5.12 12.99 3.91
C HIS A 493 -5.59 14.17 4.78
N LEU A 494 -6.87 14.55 4.69
CA LEU A 494 -7.52 15.55 5.55
C LEU A 494 -8.41 14.93 6.62
N LYS A 495 -8.55 13.59 6.64
CA LYS A 495 -9.50 12.87 7.49
C LYS A 495 -8.86 11.69 8.21
N ALA A 496 -8.27 10.75 7.47
CA ALA A 496 -7.59 9.59 8.05
C ALA A 496 -6.30 10.02 8.75
N VAL A 497 -6.25 9.79 10.06
CA VAL A 497 -5.16 10.19 10.95
C VAL A 497 -4.04 9.16 10.93
N VAL A 498 -4.42 7.90 11.11
CA VAL A 498 -3.57 6.69 11.16
C VAL A 498 -4.44 5.50 10.75
N TYR A 499 -3.83 4.50 10.11
CA TYR A 499 -4.40 3.18 9.93
C TYR A 499 -3.67 2.12 10.76
N VAL A 500 -4.42 1.31 11.50
CA VAL A 500 -3.91 0.18 12.29
C VAL A 500 -4.41 -1.11 11.65
N SER A 501 -3.52 -1.91 11.08
CA SER A 501 -3.83 -3.24 10.57
C SER A 501 -3.69 -4.29 11.67
N LEU A 502 -4.68 -5.17 11.75
CA LEU A 502 -4.69 -6.40 12.55
C LEU A 502 -4.40 -7.65 11.69
N ASP A 503 -4.00 -7.48 10.43
CA ASP A 503 -3.66 -8.57 9.52
C ASP A 503 -2.41 -9.30 10.04
N ASN A 504 -2.38 -10.64 9.96
CA ASN A 504 -1.23 -11.46 10.40
C ASN A 504 -0.77 -11.20 11.86
N SER A 505 -1.69 -10.78 12.74
CA SER A 505 -1.39 -10.34 14.13
C SER A 505 -0.56 -11.33 14.96
N VAL A 506 -0.78 -12.63 14.78
CA VAL A 506 -0.14 -13.71 15.57
C VAL A 506 0.27 -14.85 14.65
N LEU A 507 1.55 -14.86 14.27
CA LEU A 507 2.23 -15.94 13.54
C LEU A 507 3.10 -16.80 14.46
N GLY A 508 3.37 -16.32 15.67
CA GLY A 508 4.22 -16.96 16.68
C GLY A 508 4.11 -16.25 18.02
N ASP A 509 5.03 -16.55 18.93
CA ASP A 509 5.05 -15.99 20.29
C ASP A 509 6.45 -15.60 20.79
N GLY A 510 7.45 -15.47 19.92
CA GLY A 510 8.81 -15.07 20.26
C GLY A 510 9.02 -13.56 20.12
N LYS A 511 9.45 -13.14 18.92
CA LYS A 511 9.69 -11.74 18.53
C LYS A 511 8.38 -10.99 18.28
N PHE A 512 8.40 -9.71 18.62
CA PHE A 512 7.34 -8.76 18.28
C PHE A 512 7.87 -7.77 17.22
N HIS A 513 7.20 -7.71 16.07
CA HIS A 513 7.51 -6.75 15.01
C HIS A 513 6.36 -5.76 14.81
N ALA A 514 6.70 -4.48 14.62
CA ALA A 514 5.80 -3.44 14.15
C ALA A 514 6.26 -2.98 12.76
N LYS A 515 5.51 -3.39 11.73
CA LYS A 515 5.72 -2.99 10.33
C LYS A 515 5.04 -1.64 10.16
N THR A 516 5.77 -0.53 10.07
CA THR A 516 5.17 0.80 10.31
C THR A 516 5.78 1.93 9.48
N SER A 517 5.02 3.02 9.27
CA SER A 517 5.59 4.29 8.85
C SER A 517 6.40 4.95 9.99
N PRO A 518 7.41 5.79 9.67
CA PRO A 518 8.31 6.40 10.66
C PRO A 518 7.62 7.28 11.71
N LEU A 519 6.47 7.86 11.37
CA LEU A 519 5.71 8.78 12.25
C LEU A 519 5.21 8.11 13.53
N LEU A 520 4.97 6.80 13.50
CA LEU A 520 4.40 6.05 14.61
C LEU A 520 5.45 5.46 15.56
N VAL A 521 6.73 5.42 15.17
CA VAL A 521 7.80 4.71 15.91
C VAL A 521 7.88 5.16 17.38
N SER A 522 7.92 6.48 17.63
CA SER A 522 8.00 7.04 18.98
C SER A 522 6.72 6.83 19.81
N LEU A 523 5.56 6.64 19.15
CA LEU A 523 4.30 6.30 19.83
C LEU A 523 4.27 4.81 20.20
N ILE A 524 4.68 3.94 19.28
CA ILE A 524 4.83 2.50 19.50
C ILE A 524 5.79 2.24 20.66
N GLU A 525 6.94 2.92 20.71
CA GLU A 525 7.90 2.83 21.82
C GLU A 525 7.25 3.09 23.19
N ASN A 526 6.44 4.14 23.28
CA ASN A 526 5.78 4.53 24.52
C ASN A 526 4.68 3.55 24.95
N ILE A 527 4.06 2.84 24.01
CA ILE A 527 3.04 1.83 24.30
C ILE A 527 3.69 0.48 24.64
N LEU A 528 4.81 0.12 24.02
CA LEU A 528 5.59 -1.09 24.37
C LEU A 528 6.12 -1.06 25.81
N LYS A 529 6.35 0.13 26.37
CA LYS A 529 6.70 0.35 27.79
C LYS A 529 5.51 0.23 28.76
N GLN A 530 4.32 -0.10 28.26
CA GLN A 530 3.05 -0.15 29.02
C GLN A 530 2.21 -1.40 28.72
N VAL A 531 2.73 -2.33 27.90
CA VAL A 531 2.09 -3.63 27.62
C VAL A 531 3.02 -4.71 28.13
N ASP A 532 2.49 -5.56 29.00
CA ASP A 532 3.19 -6.72 29.55
C ASP A 532 3.56 -7.72 28.45
N SER A 533 4.72 -8.35 28.58
CA SER A 533 5.13 -9.45 27.71
C SER A 533 4.23 -10.68 27.95
N PRO A 534 3.70 -11.32 26.89
CA PRO A 534 2.99 -12.59 27.03
C PRO A 534 3.91 -13.76 27.40
N ASN A 535 5.24 -13.55 27.42
CA ASN A 535 6.26 -14.56 27.68
C ASN A 535 6.98 -14.37 29.01
N HIS A 536 7.20 -13.12 29.42
CA HIS A 536 8.05 -12.76 30.54
C HIS A 536 7.24 -12.00 31.59
N SER A 537 6.68 -12.73 32.57
CA SER A 537 5.86 -12.16 33.62
C SER A 537 6.61 -11.09 34.41
N GLY A 538 6.00 -9.90 34.54
CA GLY A 538 6.62 -8.75 35.21
C GLY A 538 7.64 -7.98 34.37
N GLN A 539 7.72 -8.24 33.06
CA GLN A 539 8.44 -7.41 32.09
C GLN A 539 7.46 -6.89 31.03
N THR A 540 7.67 -5.67 30.59
CA THR A 540 7.01 -5.10 29.41
C THR A 540 7.60 -5.65 28.11
N LEU A 541 6.88 -5.52 26.99
CA LEU A 541 7.40 -5.86 25.67
C LEU A 541 8.66 -5.04 25.31
N TYR A 542 8.72 -3.78 25.75
CA TYR A 542 9.93 -2.97 25.60
C TYR A 542 11.13 -3.55 26.37
N GLU A 543 10.94 -3.96 27.62
CA GLU A 543 12.02 -4.53 28.45
C GLU A 543 12.52 -5.87 27.91
N GLN A 544 11.64 -6.75 27.42
CA GLN A 544 12.04 -8.00 26.75
C GLN A 544 13.05 -7.75 25.63
N VAL A 545 12.82 -6.72 24.81
CA VAL A 545 13.70 -6.36 23.69
C VAL A 545 14.94 -5.62 24.18
N ALA A 546 14.79 -4.61 25.03
CA ALA A 546 15.89 -3.77 25.50
C ALA A 546 16.92 -4.51 26.38
N LEU A 547 16.52 -5.63 27.02
CA LEU A 547 17.44 -6.53 27.74
C LEU A 547 18.25 -7.44 26.82
N THR A 548 17.79 -7.69 25.60
CA THR A 548 18.40 -8.63 24.64
C THR A 548 19.14 -7.94 23.49
N HIS A 549 18.69 -6.74 23.09
CA HIS A 549 19.20 -6.00 21.93
C HIS A 549 19.58 -4.56 22.30
N PRO A 550 20.71 -4.03 21.77
CA PRO A 550 21.21 -2.69 22.13
C PRO A 550 20.40 -1.53 21.52
N SER A 551 19.61 -1.80 20.48
CA SER A 551 18.63 -0.88 19.87
C SER A 551 17.32 -1.64 19.74
N TRP A 552 16.28 -1.14 20.42
CA TRP A 552 14.96 -1.77 20.39
C TRP A 552 14.31 -1.61 19.01
N ASP A 553 14.57 -0.48 18.35
CA ASP A 553 13.99 -0.12 17.07
C ASP A 553 14.56 -0.94 15.92
N ALA A 554 15.84 -1.34 15.96
CA ALA A 554 16.43 -2.21 14.94
C ALA A 554 15.87 -3.64 14.95
N GLU A 555 15.35 -4.11 16.10
CA GLU A 555 14.72 -5.42 16.23
C GLU A 555 13.21 -5.34 15.93
N VAL A 556 12.51 -4.37 16.53
CA VAL A 556 11.04 -4.28 16.45
C VAL A 556 10.53 -3.62 15.17
N ILE A 557 11.17 -2.55 14.69
CA ILE A 557 10.63 -1.73 13.60
C ILE A 557 11.03 -2.34 12.25
N GLN A 558 10.02 -2.76 11.49
CA GLN A 558 10.19 -3.38 10.18
C GLN A 558 9.56 -2.51 9.08
N PRO A 559 10.04 -2.59 7.82
CA PRO A 559 9.37 -1.95 6.69
C PRO A 559 7.98 -2.57 6.46
N LEU A 560 7.05 -1.76 5.96
CA LEU A 560 5.74 -2.23 5.51
C LEU A 560 5.91 -3.15 4.27
N PRO A 561 5.45 -4.41 4.30
CA PRO A 561 5.53 -5.31 3.16
C PRO A 561 4.43 -4.97 2.14
N MET A 562 4.76 -5.06 0.85
CA MET A 562 3.89 -4.62 -0.27
C MET A 562 2.49 -5.25 -0.23
N ASP A 563 2.40 -6.52 0.18
CA ASP A 563 1.17 -7.33 0.18
C ASP A 563 0.25 -7.05 1.40
N SER A 564 0.61 -6.09 2.26
CA SER A 564 -0.19 -5.68 3.42
C SER A 564 -1.15 -4.53 3.09
N SER A 565 -2.35 -4.56 3.70
CA SER A 565 -3.29 -3.43 3.65
C SER A 565 -2.66 -2.14 4.19
N ALA A 566 -1.77 -2.23 5.19
CA ALA A 566 -1.07 -1.08 5.76
C ALA A 566 -0.07 -0.44 4.77
N TYR A 567 0.56 -1.24 3.91
CA TYR A 567 1.39 -0.70 2.83
C TYR A 567 0.53 0.08 1.82
N SER A 568 -0.67 -0.41 1.46
CA SER A 568 -1.58 0.34 0.59
C SER A 568 -1.99 1.69 1.21
N PHE A 569 -2.38 1.73 2.50
CA PHE A 569 -2.69 2.99 3.19
C PHE A 569 -1.55 4.02 3.14
N THR A 570 -0.29 3.61 3.32
CA THR A 570 0.85 4.54 3.30
C THR A 570 1.31 4.85 1.86
N ALA A 571 1.55 3.83 1.03
CA ALA A 571 2.18 3.97 -0.27
C ALA A 571 1.25 4.51 -1.36
N PHE A 572 -0.06 4.24 -1.27
CA PHE A 572 -1.09 4.72 -2.20
C PHE A 572 -1.79 5.99 -1.72
N ALA A 573 -2.32 5.98 -0.48
CA ALA A 573 -3.15 7.06 0.04
C ALA A 573 -2.39 8.09 0.90
N GLY A 574 -1.15 7.79 1.32
CA GLY A 574 -0.35 8.73 2.13
C GLY A 574 -0.89 8.90 3.54
N VAL A 575 -1.44 7.83 4.13
CA VAL A 575 -1.93 7.76 5.50
C VAL A 575 -0.92 6.97 6.34
N PRO A 576 -0.48 7.46 7.52
CA PRO A 576 0.47 6.73 8.36
C PRO A 576 -0.13 5.39 8.80
N ALA A 577 0.58 4.28 8.59
CA ALA A 577 0.04 2.96 8.89
C ALA A 577 1.01 2.08 9.71
N VAL A 578 0.43 1.13 10.45
CA VAL A 578 1.13 0.07 11.17
C VAL A 578 0.42 -1.27 11.08
N GLU A 579 1.17 -2.36 10.89
CA GLU A 579 0.74 -3.75 11.12
C GLU A 579 1.60 -4.33 12.25
N PHE A 580 0.95 -4.86 13.29
CA PHE A 580 1.62 -5.55 14.39
C PHE A 580 1.64 -7.07 14.13
N SER A 581 2.76 -7.73 14.41
CA SER A 581 2.84 -9.19 14.27
C SER A 581 3.80 -9.79 15.30
N PHE A 582 3.31 -10.75 16.09
CA PHE A 582 4.19 -11.67 16.82
C PHE A 582 4.61 -12.81 15.90
N MET A 583 5.90 -13.13 15.89
CA MET A 583 6.51 -14.20 15.10
C MET A 583 7.35 -15.10 16.00
N GLU A 584 7.81 -16.24 15.51
CA GLU A 584 8.78 -17.06 16.25
C GLU A 584 10.22 -16.62 15.99
N ASP A 585 11.10 -16.87 16.96
CA ASP A 585 12.47 -16.34 16.96
C ASP A 585 13.30 -16.85 15.77
N ASP A 586 13.16 -18.15 15.44
CA ASP A 586 14.00 -18.88 14.49
C ASP A 586 13.23 -19.43 13.27
N ARG A 587 11.93 -19.12 13.11
CA ARG A 587 11.08 -19.73 12.07
C ARG A 587 9.88 -18.88 11.64
N VAL A 588 9.44 -19.09 10.41
CA VAL A 588 8.20 -18.52 9.85
C VAL A 588 7.03 -19.46 10.17
N TYR A 589 5.82 -18.93 10.31
CA TYR A 589 4.60 -19.75 10.43
C TYR A 589 4.36 -20.53 9.13
N PRO A 590 4.47 -21.88 9.12
CA PRO A 590 4.59 -22.67 7.90
C PRO A 590 3.26 -22.83 7.14
N PHE A 591 2.14 -22.58 7.80
CA PHE A 591 0.81 -22.74 7.20
C PHE A 591 0.23 -21.44 6.63
N LEU A 592 0.97 -20.32 6.71
CA LEU A 592 0.55 -19.04 6.15
C LEU A 592 0.31 -19.18 4.64
N HIS A 593 -0.79 -18.60 4.15
CA HIS A 593 -1.24 -18.74 2.76
C HIS A 593 -1.46 -20.18 2.29
N THR A 594 -1.94 -21.06 3.20
CA THR A 594 -2.39 -22.43 2.88
C THR A 594 -3.73 -22.74 3.54
N LYS A 595 -4.39 -23.83 3.13
CA LYS A 595 -5.62 -24.31 3.79
C LYS A 595 -5.38 -24.92 5.18
N GLU A 596 -4.12 -25.17 5.54
CA GLU A 596 -3.70 -25.63 6.88
C GLU A 596 -3.61 -24.52 7.93
N ASP A 597 -3.89 -23.25 7.58
CA ASP A 597 -4.03 -22.16 8.56
C ASP A 597 -5.32 -22.31 9.38
N THR A 598 -5.32 -23.31 10.27
CA THR A 598 -6.43 -23.69 11.16
C THR A 598 -6.18 -23.21 12.58
N TYR A 599 -7.25 -23.04 13.37
CA TYR A 599 -7.12 -22.71 14.79
C TYR A 599 -6.34 -23.80 15.54
N GLU A 600 -6.58 -25.06 15.19
CA GLU A 600 -5.93 -26.23 15.75
C GLU A 600 -4.41 -26.23 15.49
N ASN A 601 -3.97 -25.97 14.25
CA ASN A 601 -2.55 -25.88 13.92
C ASN A 601 -1.88 -24.67 14.59
N LEU A 602 -2.53 -23.50 14.59
CA LEU A 602 -2.04 -22.29 15.25
C LEU A 602 -1.92 -22.46 16.78
N HIS A 603 -2.96 -22.93 17.44
CA HIS A 603 -2.99 -23.14 18.89
C HIS A 603 -1.97 -24.22 19.33
N LYS A 604 -1.81 -25.29 18.54
CA LYS A 604 -0.76 -26.31 18.73
C LYS A 604 0.64 -25.71 18.57
N MET A 605 0.85 -24.85 17.58
CA MET A 605 2.14 -24.21 17.33
C MET A 605 2.58 -23.36 18.52
N LEU A 606 1.66 -22.52 18.99
CA LEU A 606 1.79 -21.62 20.14
C LEU A 606 1.76 -22.34 21.50
N ARG A 607 1.63 -23.68 21.51
CA ARG A 607 1.59 -24.51 22.73
C ARG A 607 0.55 -24.03 23.76
N GLY A 608 -0.59 -23.52 23.28
CA GLY A 608 -1.66 -22.95 24.10
C GLY A 608 -1.45 -21.50 24.56
N ARG A 609 -0.35 -20.82 24.18
CA ARG A 609 -0.12 -19.39 24.50
C ARG A 609 -0.95 -18.41 23.66
N LEU A 610 -1.68 -18.89 22.64
CA LEU A 610 -2.49 -18.08 21.73
C LEU A 610 -3.33 -16.99 22.44
N PRO A 611 -4.10 -17.27 23.52
CA PRO A 611 -4.89 -16.24 24.18
C PRO A 611 -4.05 -15.10 24.77
N ALA A 612 -2.87 -15.41 25.34
CA ALA A 612 -1.98 -14.41 25.95
C ALA A 612 -1.35 -13.48 24.90
N VAL A 613 -0.93 -14.03 23.75
CA VAL A 613 -0.34 -13.24 22.66
C VAL A 613 -1.40 -12.35 22.00
N VAL A 614 -2.61 -12.89 21.77
CA VAL A 614 -3.75 -12.12 21.24
C VAL A 614 -4.14 -10.99 22.20
N GLN A 615 -4.16 -11.25 23.51
CA GLN A 615 -4.39 -10.22 24.53
C GLN A 615 -3.34 -9.11 24.43
N ALA A 616 -2.06 -9.43 24.22
CA ALA A 616 -0.99 -8.43 24.05
C ALA A 616 -1.17 -7.58 22.78
N VAL A 617 -1.50 -8.18 21.63
CA VAL A 617 -1.80 -7.42 20.39
C VAL A 617 -3.02 -6.51 20.57
N ALA A 618 -4.09 -7.04 21.18
CA ALA A 618 -5.28 -6.24 21.46
C ALA A 618 -4.99 -5.08 22.42
N GLN A 619 -4.12 -5.27 23.42
CA GLN A 619 -3.66 -4.19 24.29
C GLN A 619 -2.86 -3.12 23.54
N LEU A 620 -1.89 -3.52 22.70
CA LEU A 620 -1.10 -2.60 21.87
C LEU A 620 -2.00 -1.76 20.97
N ALA A 621 -2.86 -2.41 20.19
CA ALA A 621 -3.78 -1.74 19.26
C ALA A 621 -4.78 -0.84 20.00
N GLY A 622 -5.39 -1.30 21.09
CA GLY A 622 -6.35 -0.51 21.86
C GLY A 622 -5.71 0.69 22.57
N GLN A 623 -4.52 0.55 23.18
CA GLN A 623 -3.79 1.68 23.76
C GLN A 623 -3.38 2.70 22.68
N LEU A 624 -2.97 2.24 21.50
CA LEU A 624 -2.68 3.09 20.34
C LEU A 624 -3.91 3.90 19.91
N LEU A 625 -5.07 3.24 19.77
CA LEU A 625 -6.35 3.90 19.46
C LEU A 625 -6.76 4.93 20.51
N ILE A 626 -6.58 4.65 21.81
CA ILE A 626 -6.89 5.64 22.87
C ILE A 626 -5.97 6.85 22.72
N ARG A 627 -4.65 6.69 22.58
CA ARG A 627 -3.73 7.84 22.40
C ARG A 627 -4.13 8.68 21.18
N LEU A 628 -4.34 8.05 20.03
CA LEU A 628 -4.66 8.73 18.78
C LEU A 628 -6.04 9.40 18.78
N SER A 629 -7.02 8.89 19.53
CA SER A 629 -8.37 9.46 19.61
C SER A 629 -8.58 10.42 20.79
N HIS A 630 -7.80 10.34 21.87
CA HIS A 630 -7.96 11.15 23.08
C HIS A 630 -6.99 12.34 23.17
N ASP A 631 -5.73 12.20 22.71
CA ASP A 631 -4.77 13.29 22.87
C ASP A 631 -5.15 14.52 22.03
N HIS A 632 -5.04 15.71 22.63
CA HIS A 632 -5.35 16.99 21.98
C HIS A 632 -4.43 17.23 20.77
N LEU A 633 -3.14 16.95 20.93
CA LEU A 633 -2.14 16.94 19.86
C LEU A 633 -1.87 15.48 19.46
N LEU A 634 -1.82 15.20 18.16
CA LEU A 634 -1.44 13.89 17.64
C LEU A 634 0.00 13.52 18.04
N PRO A 635 0.23 12.39 18.74
CA PRO A 635 1.57 11.97 19.16
C PRO A 635 2.35 11.28 18.02
N LEU A 636 2.42 11.94 16.86
CA LEU A 636 3.13 11.47 15.66
C LEU A 636 4.44 12.22 15.47
N ASP A 637 5.54 11.50 15.30
CA ASP A 637 6.90 12.04 15.28
C ASP A 637 7.35 12.39 13.86
N PHE A 638 6.89 13.55 13.38
CA PHE A 638 7.28 14.12 12.08
C PHE A 638 8.77 14.48 11.99
N GLY A 639 9.52 14.51 13.10
CA GLY A 639 10.96 14.70 13.11
C GLY A 639 11.73 13.53 12.49
N ARG A 640 11.28 12.28 12.73
CA ARG A 640 11.94 11.03 12.27
C ARG A 640 12.22 10.99 10.77
N TYR A 641 11.37 11.63 9.97
CA TYR A 641 11.57 11.70 8.52
C TYR A 641 12.87 12.41 8.12
N GLY A 642 13.38 13.34 8.93
CA GLY A 642 14.69 13.98 8.70
C GLY A 642 15.87 13.00 8.77
N ASP A 643 15.75 11.95 9.57
CA ASP A 643 16.74 10.86 9.72
C ASP A 643 16.58 9.79 8.64
N VAL A 644 15.33 9.47 8.27
CA VAL A 644 15.01 8.59 7.13
C VAL A 644 15.62 9.16 5.85
N VAL A 645 15.35 10.44 5.56
CA VAL A 645 15.94 11.15 4.41
C VAL A 645 17.47 11.18 4.51
N LEU A 646 18.06 11.39 5.71
CA LEU A 646 19.51 11.39 5.88
C LEU A 646 20.14 10.04 5.50
N ARG A 647 19.60 8.93 6.03
CA ARG A 647 20.08 7.56 5.76
C ARG A 647 20.07 7.29 4.26
N HIS A 648 18.97 7.65 3.60
CA HIS A 648 18.78 7.48 2.16
C HIS A 648 19.72 8.33 1.30
N ILE A 649 19.96 9.60 1.67
CA ILE A 649 20.94 10.46 1.00
C ILE A 649 22.39 9.96 1.24
N GLY A 650 22.65 9.29 2.38
CA GLY A 650 23.91 8.60 2.64
C GLY A 650 24.33 7.67 1.50
N ASN A 651 23.38 6.90 0.96
CA ASN A 651 23.61 6.00 -0.18
C ASN A 651 23.94 6.76 -1.48
N LEU A 652 23.43 7.99 -1.65
CA LEU A 652 23.73 8.84 -2.81
C LEU A 652 25.15 9.42 -2.75
N ASN A 653 25.71 9.60 -1.55
CA ASN A 653 27.06 10.18 -1.38
C ASN A 653 28.17 9.32 -1.96
N GLU A 654 27.98 8.01 -2.06
CA GLU A 654 28.94 7.12 -2.72
C GLU A 654 29.23 7.57 -4.16
N PHE A 655 28.22 8.11 -4.85
CA PHE A 655 28.30 8.56 -6.25
C PHE A 655 28.60 10.06 -6.37
N SER A 656 28.92 10.75 -5.26
CA SER A 656 29.15 12.20 -5.25
C SER A 656 30.37 12.65 -6.06
N GLY A 657 31.34 11.77 -6.27
CA GLY A 657 32.46 11.99 -7.21
C GLY A 657 31.98 11.93 -8.66
N ASP A 658 31.36 10.81 -9.04
CA ASP A 658 30.85 10.53 -10.39
C ASP A 658 29.88 11.62 -10.89
N LEU A 659 29.06 12.17 -9.97
CA LEU A 659 28.14 13.26 -10.26
C LEU A 659 28.84 14.60 -10.49
N LYS A 660 29.87 14.93 -9.68
CA LYS A 660 30.63 16.19 -9.84
C LYS A 660 31.36 16.24 -11.18
N GLU A 661 31.93 15.13 -11.64
CA GLU A 661 32.58 15.04 -12.95
C GLU A 661 31.62 15.33 -14.11
N ARG A 662 30.32 15.09 -13.91
CA ARG A 662 29.25 15.35 -14.89
C ARG A 662 28.55 16.70 -14.70
N GLY A 663 29.01 17.55 -13.77
CA GLY A 663 28.33 18.81 -13.44
C GLY A 663 26.93 18.62 -12.84
N LEU A 664 26.70 17.46 -12.22
CA LEU A 664 25.47 17.15 -11.47
C LEU A 664 25.71 17.41 -9.98
N THR A 665 24.69 17.92 -9.29
CA THR A 665 24.77 18.21 -7.85
C THR A 665 23.56 17.67 -7.10
N LEU A 666 23.81 17.05 -5.95
CA LEU A 666 22.78 16.63 -4.99
C LEU A 666 22.37 17.76 -4.03
N GLN A 667 22.95 18.96 -4.17
CA GLN A 667 22.70 20.12 -3.29
C GLN A 667 21.21 20.47 -3.17
N TRP A 668 20.43 20.27 -4.23
CA TRP A 668 18.98 20.45 -4.24
C TRP A 668 18.27 19.56 -3.21
N VAL A 669 18.61 18.27 -3.16
CA VAL A 669 18.06 17.30 -2.19
C VAL A 669 18.53 17.63 -0.78
N TYR A 670 19.78 18.10 -0.62
CA TYR A 670 20.29 18.58 0.66
C TYR A 670 19.56 19.82 1.17
N SER A 671 19.23 20.77 0.29
CA SER A 671 18.44 21.95 0.62
C SER A 671 17.05 21.53 1.07
N ALA A 672 16.33 20.73 0.27
CA ALA A 672 14.99 20.28 0.61
C ALA A 672 14.93 19.46 1.92
N ARG A 673 15.94 18.63 2.21
CA ARG A 673 16.08 17.98 3.53
C ARG A 673 16.31 19.02 4.64
N GLY A 674 17.19 19.99 4.41
CA GLY A 674 17.49 21.06 5.36
C GLY A 674 16.24 21.88 5.67
N ASP A 675 15.42 22.16 4.67
CA ASP A 675 14.17 22.91 4.78
C ASP A 675 13.13 22.11 5.56
N TYR A 676 12.98 20.81 5.26
CA TYR A 676 12.13 19.90 6.02
C TYR A 676 12.49 19.90 7.52
N ILE A 677 13.79 19.81 7.85
CA ILE A 677 14.24 19.80 9.25
C ILE A 677 14.01 21.15 9.93
N ARG A 678 14.21 22.28 9.23
CA ARG A 678 13.90 23.61 9.78
C ARG A 678 12.40 23.78 10.01
N ALA A 679 11.56 23.32 9.09
CA ALA A 679 10.10 23.35 9.20
C ALA A 679 9.58 22.48 10.35
N ALA A 680 10.08 21.25 10.48
CA ALA A 680 9.79 20.37 11.61
C ALA A 680 10.20 21.00 12.94
N GLU A 681 11.43 21.51 13.05
CA GLU A 681 11.92 22.12 14.29
C GLU A 681 11.15 23.40 14.66
N LYS A 682 10.71 24.18 13.67
CA LYS A 682 9.83 25.34 13.85
C LYS A 682 8.47 24.91 14.42
N LEU A 683 7.79 23.95 13.79
CA LEU A 683 6.51 23.41 14.27
C LEU A 683 6.63 22.84 15.70
N ARG A 684 7.72 22.10 15.99
CA ARG A 684 7.98 21.56 17.33
C ARG A 684 8.10 22.65 18.40
N LYS A 685 8.76 23.77 18.08
CA LYS A 685 8.86 24.94 18.97
C LYS A 685 7.53 25.66 19.14
N GLU A 686 6.79 25.88 18.05
CA GLU A 686 5.44 26.47 18.07
C GLU A 686 4.51 25.68 18.99
N ILE A 687 4.47 24.35 18.85
CA ILE A 687 3.71 23.43 19.72
C ILE A 687 4.16 23.57 21.18
N TYR A 688 5.46 23.54 21.45
CA TYR A 688 5.99 23.62 22.83
C TYR A 688 5.66 24.95 23.51
N SER A 689 5.59 26.06 22.77
CA SER A 689 5.20 27.38 23.30
C SER A 689 3.68 27.62 23.35
N SER A 690 2.86 26.66 22.92
CA SER A 690 1.40 26.83 22.81
C SER A 690 0.64 26.25 24.00
N GLU A 691 -0.52 26.85 24.31
CA GLU A 691 -1.43 26.30 25.33
C GLU A 691 -2.16 25.07 24.80
N ARG A 692 -1.99 23.92 25.48
CA ARG A 692 -2.59 22.63 25.09
C ARG A 692 -4.13 22.62 25.11
N ASN A 693 -4.73 23.58 25.81
CA ASN A 693 -6.19 23.71 25.95
C ASN A 693 -6.83 24.50 24.79
N ASP A 694 -6.06 25.20 23.95
CA ASP A 694 -6.60 25.83 22.75
C ASP A 694 -6.87 24.76 21.68
N GLU A 695 -8.11 24.27 21.65
CA GLU A 695 -8.54 23.22 20.73
C GLU A 695 -8.39 23.62 19.26
N ARG A 696 -8.57 24.91 18.94
CA ARG A 696 -8.46 25.42 17.56
C ARG A 696 -6.99 25.42 17.10
N LEU A 697 -6.08 25.82 17.97
CA LEU A 697 -4.64 25.82 17.71
C LEU A 697 -4.09 24.39 17.65
N MET A 698 -4.49 23.51 18.57
CA MET A 698 -4.13 22.08 18.53
C MET A 698 -4.62 21.40 17.25
N ARG A 699 -5.85 21.67 16.81
CA ARG A 699 -6.38 21.18 15.53
C ARG A 699 -5.58 21.68 14.33
N MET A 700 -5.14 22.95 14.33
CA MET A 700 -4.26 23.47 13.27
C MET A 700 -2.94 22.70 13.19
N TYR A 701 -2.31 22.40 14.32
CA TYR A 701 -1.09 21.58 14.37
C TYR A 701 -1.35 20.14 13.92
N ASN A 702 -2.46 19.52 14.36
CA ASN A 702 -2.85 18.17 13.92
C ASN A 702 -2.97 18.07 12.40
N VAL A 703 -3.61 19.05 11.75
CA VAL A 703 -3.73 19.08 10.29
C VAL A 703 -2.37 19.22 9.59
N ARG A 704 -1.42 20.00 10.15
CA ARG A 704 -0.02 20.06 9.64
C ARG A 704 0.70 18.71 9.79
N ILE A 705 0.47 18.00 10.90
CA ILE A 705 1.06 16.69 11.20
C ILE A 705 0.48 15.58 10.28
N MET A 706 -0.84 15.48 10.14
CA MET A 706 -1.52 14.47 9.31
C MET A 706 -1.07 14.52 7.85
N ARG A 707 -0.80 15.72 7.34
CA ARG A 707 -0.39 15.95 5.96
C ARG A 707 1.01 15.42 5.62
N VAL A 708 1.90 15.22 6.60
CA VAL A 708 3.32 14.89 6.37
C VAL A 708 3.49 13.67 5.46
N GLU A 709 2.78 12.57 5.77
CA GLU A 709 2.84 11.32 5.02
C GLU A 709 2.33 11.49 3.57
N PHE A 710 1.24 12.23 3.39
CA PHE A 710 0.67 12.53 2.07
C PHE A 710 1.60 13.33 1.17
N TYR A 711 2.37 14.30 1.71
CA TYR A 711 3.33 15.06 0.92
C TYR A 711 4.61 14.27 0.58
N PHE A 712 4.80 13.06 1.10
CA PHE A 712 5.79 12.11 0.58
C PHE A 712 5.26 11.26 -0.59
N LEU A 713 3.97 11.37 -0.95
CA LEU A 713 3.48 10.92 -2.26
C LEU A 713 3.87 11.92 -3.35
N SER A 714 4.46 11.42 -4.43
CA SER A 714 4.79 12.27 -5.56
C SER A 714 3.54 12.74 -6.31
N GLN A 715 3.32 14.05 -6.29
CA GLN A 715 2.19 14.73 -6.95
C GLN A 715 2.34 14.80 -8.49
N TYR A 716 3.47 14.31 -9.02
CA TYR A 716 3.84 14.36 -10.44
C TYR A 716 3.50 13.09 -11.22
N VAL A 717 2.96 12.07 -10.55
CA VAL A 717 2.48 10.83 -11.16
C VAL A 717 1.04 10.58 -10.74
N SER A 718 0.23 10.09 -11.69
CA SER A 718 -1.17 9.71 -11.45
C SER A 718 -1.22 8.47 -10.55
N PRO A 719 -2.13 8.41 -9.55
CA PRO A 719 -2.32 7.19 -8.76
C PRO A 719 -2.74 5.99 -9.61
N ALA A 720 -3.41 6.24 -10.75
CA ALA A 720 -3.77 5.20 -11.69
C ALA A 720 -2.60 4.78 -12.63
N ASP A 721 -1.57 5.61 -12.80
CA ASP A 721 -0.33 5.28 -13.56
C ASP A 721 0.85 4.84 -12.68
N SER A 722 0.72 4.97 -11.36
CA SER A 722 1.66 4.48 -10.35
C SER A 722 0.91 4.48 -9.02
N PRO A 723 0.34 3.35 -8.55
CA PRO A 723 -0.42 3.35 -7.29
C PRO A 723 0.49 3.72 -6.13
N PHE A 724 1.67 3.09 -6.05
CA PHE A 724 2.62 3.32 -4.98
C PHE A 724 3.49 4.53 -5.28
N ARG A 725 2.98 5.74 -4.95
CA ARG A 725 3.62 7.05 -5.25
C ARG A 725 4.59 7.56 -4.19
N HIS A 726 4.70 6.84 -3.07
CA HIS A 726 5.48 7.25 -1.93
C HIS A 726 6.99 7.17 -2.21
N ILE A 727 7.73 8.27 -2.06
CA ILE A 727 9.13 8.35 -2.54
C ILE A 727 10.12 7.35 -1.90
N PHE A 728 9.79 6.79 -0.73
CA PHE A 728 10.59 5.79 -0.02
C PHE A 728 10.10 4.35 -0.16
N LEU A 729 8.80 4.14 -0.36
CA LEU A 729 8.17 2.81 -0.34
C LEU A 729 7.69 2.35 -1.72
N GLY A 730 7.37 3.31 -2.60
CA GLY A 730 6.74 3.09 -3.88
C GLY A 730 7.70 2.67 -4.98
N GLN A 731 7.21 2.71 -6.23
CA GLN A 731 7.95 2.25 -7.41
C GLN A 731 7.82 3.25 -8.57
N GLY A 732 8.89 3.37 -9.37
CA GLY A 732 8.95 4.28 -10.53
C GLY A 732 9.87 5.49 -10.37
N ASP A 733 9.99 6.29 -11.43
CA ASP A 733 11.01 7.34 -11.60
C ASP A 733 10.97 8.50 -10.57
N HIS A 734 9.88 8.65 -9.82
CA HIS A 734 9.78 9.67 -8.77
C HIS A 734 10.42 9.22 -7.44
N THR A 735 10.76 7.93 -7.30
CA THR A 735 11.25 7.34 -6.05
C THR A 735 12.75 7.50 -5.86
N LEU A 736 13.18 7.49 -4.60
CA LEU A 736 14.61 7.45 -4.28
C LEU A 736 15.24 6.11 -4.69
N GLY A 737 14.50 4.99 -4.62
CA GLY A 737 14.98 3.69 -5.08
C GLY A 737 15.44 3.74 -6.54
N ALA A 738 14.56 4.22 -7.43
CA ALA A 738 14.88 4.39 -8.86
C ALA A 738 16.05 5.36 -9.10
N LEU A 739 16.21 6.39 -8.27
CA LEU A 739 17.36 7.32 -8.34
C LEU A 739 18.68 6.60 -8.01
N VAL A 740 18.70 5.79 -6.94
CA VAL A 740 19.88 5.00 -6.54
C VAL A 740 20.20 3.93 -7.59
N ASP A 741 19.20 3.25 -8.13
CA ASP A 741 19.39 2.24 -9.18
C ASP A 741 19.94 2.85 -10.47
N HIS A 742 19.49 4.05 -10.84
CA HIS A 742 20.06 4.75 -11.98
C HIS A 742 21.51 5.20 -11.73
N LEU A 743 21.87 5.60 -10.50
CA LEU A 743 23.27 5.88 -10.13
C LEU A 743 24.15 4.63 -10.22
N ARG A 744 23.65 3.45 -9.82
CA ARG A 744 24.39 2.18 -9.92
C ARG A 744 24.82 1.88 -11.37
N MET A 745 24.06 2.33 -12.37
CA MET A 745 24.42 2.20 -13.79
C MET A 745 25.75 2.89 -14.15
N LEU A 746 26.12 3.98 -13.46
CA LEU A 746 27.42 4.65 -13.65
C LEU A 746 28.61 3.72 -13.40
N ARG A 747 28.48 2.80 -12.43
CA ARG A 747 29.52 1.83 -12.08
C ARG A 747 29.42 0.54 -12.91
N ALA A 748 28.21 0.13 -13.29
CA ALA A 748 27.99 -1.02 -14.16
C ALA A 748 28.64 -0.84 -15.56
N ASP A 749 28.57 0.38 -16.11
CA ASP A 749 29.25 0.74 -17.37
C ASP A 749 30.80 0.64 -17.27
N GLY A 750 31.36 0.59 -16.06
CA GLY A 750 32.81 0.45 -15.81
C GLY A 750 33.34 -0.99 -15.87
N SER A 751 32.49 -2.00 -15.66
CA SER A 751 32.89 -3.42 -15.77
C SER A 751 32.85 -3.89 -17.22
N GLY A 752 33.99 -3.77 -17.91
CA GLY A 752 34.08 -3.96 -19.36
C GLY A 752 33.75 -5.38 -19.87
N ALA A 753 32.56 -5.54 -20.45
CA ALA A 753 32.19 -6.70 -21.27
C ALA A 753 31.82 -6.27 -22.69
N ALA A 754 32.85 -6.01 -23.51
CA ALA A 754 32.69 -5.50 -24.86
C ALA A 754 32.27 -6.59 -25.88
N SER A 755 31.05 -7.13 -25.81
CA SER A 755 30.53 -8.05 -26.85
C SER A 755 29.00 -8.04 -27.03
N SER A 756 28.57 -8.41 -28.24
CA SER A 756 27.19 -8.49 -28.73
C SER A 756 26.49 -7.17 -29.03
N ARG A 757 25.69 -7.20 -30.10
CA ARG A 757 25.14 -6.02 -30.76
C ARG A 757 23.73 -6.35 -31.30
N LEU A 758 22.69 -6.41 -30.46
CA LEU A 758 21.31 -6.57 -30.95
C LEU A 758 20.08 -5.86 -30.30
N THR A 759 20.17 -4.84 -29.43
CA THR A 759 18.97 -3.94 -29.17
C THR A 759 19.16 -2.40 -28.90
N ALA A 760 20.24 -1.89 -28.26
CA ALA A 760 20.67 -0.47 -27.89
C ALA A 760 20.48 0.08 -26.42
N GLY A 761 21.42 -0.22 -25.49
CA GLY A 761 21.28 -0.04 -24.02
C GLY A 761 21.29 1.38 -23.49
N LEU A 762 20.21 1.77 -22.82
CA LEU A 762 20.14 3.01 -22.06
C LEU A 762 20.86 2.78 -20.72
N GLY A 763 22.21 2.85 -20.77
CA GLY A 763 23.04 3.12 -19.59
C GLY A 763 22.73 4.50 -19.02
N PHE A 764 23.58 5.04 -18.15
CA PHE A 764 23.23 6.28 -17.40
C PHE A 764 22.72 7.42 -18.30
N GLN A 765 21.43 7.73 -18.17
CA GLN A 765 20.74 8.77 -18.93
C GLN A 765 20.63 10.05 -18.11
N GLU A 766 21.48 11.02 -18.40
CA GLU A 766 21.52 12.28 -17.64
C GLU A 766 20.17 13.04 -17.64
N SER A 767 19.44 13.06 -18.75
CA SER A 767 18.13 13.72 -18.84
C SER A 767 17.08 13.06 -17.92
N ARG A 768 17.01 11.72 -17.93
CA ARG A 768 16.13 10.95 -17.02
C ARG A 768 16.59 11.11 -15.57
N PHE A 769 17.88 11.04 -15.27
CA PHE A 769 18.42 11.26 -13.94
C PHE A 769 18.07 12.66 -13.40
N ARG A 770 18.26 13.71 -14.20
CA ARG A 770 17.86 15.09 -13.84
C ARG A 770 16.35 15.19 -13.56
N ARG A 771 15.51 14.48 -14.33
CA ARG A 771 14.06 14.39 -14.07
C ARG A 771 13.76 13.68 -12.74
N GLN A 772 14.31 12.49 -12.51
CA GLN A 772 14.13 11.74 -11.26
C GLN A 772 14.57 12.56 -10.04
N LEU A 773 15.72 13.23 -10.13
CA LEU A 773 16.26 14.10 -9.08
C LEU A 773 15.33 15.29 -8.80
N ALA A 774 14.76 15.91 -9.84
CA ALA A 774 13.79 16.99 -9.70
C ALA A 774 12.47 16.51 -9.05
N LEU A 775 11.92 15.38 -9.52
CA LEU A 775 10.69 14.78 -8.96
C LEU A 775 10.84 14.49 -7.46
N LEU A 776 11.95 13.87 -7.07
CA LEU A 776 12.27 13.58 -5.66
C LEU A 776 12.43 14.87 -4.85
N THR A 777 13.25 15.81 -5.33
CA THR A 777 13.53 17.08 -4.63
C THR A 777 12.25 17.87 -4.38
N TRP A 778 11.41 18.05 -5.41
CA TRP A 778 10.19 18.84 -5.28
C TRP A 778 9.13 18.14 -4.42
N THR A 779 9.09 16.80 -4.39
CA THR A 779 8.22 16.07 -3.46
C THR A 779 8.68 16.30 -2.01
N LEU A 780 9.99 16.19 -1.74
CA LEU A 780 10.56 16.49 -0.42
C LEU A 780 10.35 17.96 0.00
N GLN A 781 10.48 18.91 -0.93
CA GLN A 781 10.16 20.33 -0.67
C GLN A 781 8.67 20.52 -0.40
N GLY A 782 7.79 19.77 -1.07
CA GLY A 782 6.35 19.74 -0.78
C GLY A 782 6.05 19.39 0.68
N ALA A 783 6.74 18.37 1.22
CA ALA A 783 6.62 17.99 2.64
C ALA A 783 7.16 19.08 3.59
N ALA A 784 8.28 19.72 3.25
CA ALA A 784 8.82 20.86 4.02
C ALA A 784 7.84 22.06 4.05
N ASN A 785 7.23 22.36 2.91
CA ASN A 785 6.27 23.45 2.76
C ASN A 785 4.98 23.16 3.54
N ALA A 786 4.47 21.93 3.48
CA ALA A 786 3.30 21.50 4.24
C ALA A 786 3.50 21.61 5.76
N LEU A 787 4.69 21.25 6.26
CA LEU A 787 5.07 21.45 7.65
C LEU A 787 5.22 22.93 8.04
N SER A 788 5.67 23.78 7.11
CA SER A 788 5.89 25.20 7.35
C SER A 788 4.60 26.00 7.60
N GLY A 789 3.45 25.45 7.22
CA GLY A 789 2.13 26.06 7.43
C GLY A 789 1.75 27.01 6.29
N ASP A 790 1.51 28.28 6.61
CA ASP A 790 1.05 29.26 5.63
C ASP A 790 2.09 29.60 4.55
N VAL A 791 1.62 30.05 3.38
CA VAL A 791 2.48 30.33 2.21
C VAL A 791 3.56 31.38 2.50
N TRP A 792 3.29 32.37 3.35
CA TRP A 792 4.29 33.38 3.75
C TRP A 792 5.32 32.88 4.77
N ASN A 793 5.13 31.70 5.35
CA ASN A 793 6.11 31.01 6.19
C ASN A 793 7.08 30.12 5.37
N ILE A 794 6.84 29.96 4.07
CA ILE A 794 7.66 29.14 3.18
C ILE A 794 8.91 29.92 2.75
N ASP A 795 10.08 29.46 3.19
CA ASP A 795 11.38 30.02 2.86
C ASP A 795 12.03 29.26 1.69
N ASN A 796 11.53 29.47 0.46
CA ASN A 796 12.09 28.89 -0.77
C ASN A 796 13.30 29.71 -1.27
N ASN A 797 14.37 29.81 -0.48
CA ASN A 797 15.66 30.35 -0.93
C ASN A 797 16.45 29.24 -1.66
N PHE A 798 16.18 29.09 -2.97
CA PHE A 798 16.89 28.18 -3.89
C PHE A 798 18.07 28.85 -4.60
#